data_AF-A0A249PMI0-F1
#
_entry.id   AF-A0A249PMI0-F1
#
_cell.length_a   1.000
_cell.length_b   1.000
_cell.length_c   1.000
_cell.angle_alpha   90.00
_cell.angle_beta   90.00
_cell.angle_gamma   90.00
#
_symmetry.space_group_name_H-M   'P 1'
#
loop_
_entity.id
_entity.type
_entity.pdbx_description
1 polymer ?
#
loop_
_entity_poly.entity_id
_entity_poly.type
_entity_poly.pdbx_seq_one_letter_code
_entity_poly.pdbx_strand_id
1 'polypeptide(L)'
;MPTASAFNGSLETGVRAVFVLHAHFPRAVDLNRLTAMDYLVVRTSVLDGPADLHPPTPIMSPVTQVRRKSVQSAVALMMSRGLVEQVVDESGILFQAGDNAEFFVTALQTPYLRQLYERAEWLAGYFQDYNDSGLNVVYGASDTGKSYIVEAIDFMLGGKGPLPDIPQANGYDRVLLAIAFDDGSETTLLRSMAGGRFQAFEGLHTSIPDAEGSPLGEIHNERDETNLSSFLLSKIGLAGKRIKKNATDETQALSFRNIARLAIVNEEEIIQKRSPLSDGNYTANTANTSVFTMLLTGVDETALLSRKSTSAEDQKRLAQIDLLDQLIADAQKRITTISGSRDELSGQEERLTRAMDNRAEQLAFTEEKFKAISSRRRAIIQKLEITNDRYTEIATLLDRFNLLRDHYVSDYERLLGIREAGSFFSVLQQEVCPTCGASPDHHDPTAVCHGDVAVTVAAAEAEMQKIESRQSELTTTIAALNAEAQSIRKSLPNMRNSLSELSIEIETVVSPDLRRQRATYKELADKGANVREALGLFSNLNDLTSRKANLERQNERGAGDATSNNRLTNTVVAPFAERVESVLRQWGFPAVEQVHFDTTAKDLVVSGKARTSYGKGLRAITQSAFTISLMQYCADNDLPHPGIVVLDSPLLSYREPDSAEDDLSDTNLNGNFYRYLLGLESDRQAIIVENMDPPSDVELGNRVVHFSGMADEGRFGLFPL
;
A
#
# COMPACT_ATOMS: atom_id res chain seq x y z
N MET A 1 -29.40 -22.96 -24.95
CA MET A 1 -29.69 -21.51 -24.90
C MET A 1 -28.54 -20.84 -24.20
N PRO A 2 -28.04 -19.67 -24.65
CA PRO A 2 -27.03 -18.94 -23.89
C PRO A 2 -27.58 -18.70 -22.49
N THR A 3 -26.82 -19.10 -21.47
CA THR A 3 -27.19 -18.91 -20.07
C THR A 3 -27.10 -17.42 -19.76
N ALA A 4 -28.23 -16.71 -19.79
CA ALA A 4 -28.30 -15.35 -19.27
C ALA A 4 -27.86 -15.38 -17.80
N SER A 5 -26.86 -14.57 -17.46
CA SER A 5 -26.48 -14.36 -16.06
C SER A 5 -27.62 -13.61 -15.37
N ALA A 6 -28.14 -14.15 -14.28
CA ALA A 6 -29.15 -13.46 -13.47
C ALA A 6 -28.54 -12.22 -12.77
N PHE A 7 -27.24 -12.26 -12.45
CA PHE A 7 -26.53 -11.18 -11.78
C PHE A 7 -25.80 -10.26 -12.76
N ASN A 8 -25.73 -8.97 -12.40
CA ASN A 8 -25.10 -7.89 -13.16
C ASN A 8 -25.63 -7.76 -14.60
N GLY A 9 -26.87 -8.19 -14.84
CA GLY A 9 -27.56 -7.97 -16.11
C GLY A 9 -27.98 -6.51 -16.29
N SER A 10 -28.45 -6.16 -17.49
CA SER A 10 -28.91 -4.80 -17.81
C SER A 10 -30.07 -4.34 -16.92
N LEU A 11 -30.97 -5.25 -16.54
CA LEU A 11 -32.07 -4.93 -15.63
C LEU A 11 -31.57 -4.55 -14.24
N GLU A 12 -30.75 -5.39 -13.61
CA GLU A 12 -30.25 -5.15 -12.26
C GLU A 12 -29.40 -3.87 -12.18
N THR A 13 -28.46 -3.72 -13.11
CA THR A 13 -27.62 -2.53 -13.22
C THR A 13 -28.47 -1.29 -13.47
N GLY A 14 -29.53 -1.41 -14.26
CA GLY A 14 -30.42 -0.29 -14.58
C GLY A 14 -31.29 0.11 -13.40
N VAL A 15 -31.75 -0.85 -12.60
CA VAL A 15 -32.44 -0.58 -11.34
C VAL A 15 -31.53 0.22 -10.41
N ARG A 16 -30.26 -0.19 -10.23
CA ARG A 16 -29.28 0.59 -9.43
C ARG A 16 -29.10 2.00 -9.98
N ALA A 17 -28.95 2.15 -11.30
CA ALA A 17 -28.84 3.46 -11.94
C ALA A 17 -30.07 4.35 -11.67
N VAL A 18 -31.29 3.80 -11.76
CA VAL A 18 -32.52 4.56 -11.47
C VAL A 18 -32.58 5.00 -10.01
N PHE A 19 -32.24 4.13 -9.05
CA PHE A 19 -32.17 4.52 -7.63
C PHE A 19 -31.17 5.65 -7.38
N VAL A 20 -29.98 5.55 -7.99
CA VAL A 20 -28.94 6.60 -7.90
C VAL A 20 -29.43 7.92 -8.50
N LEU A 21 -29.98 7.89 -9.72
CA LEU A 21 -30.46 9.08 -10.42
C LEU A 21 -31.64 9.74 -9.69
N HIS A 22 -32.56 8.92 -9.16
CA HIS A 22 -33.68 9.40 -8.36
C HIS A 22 -33.20 10.10 -7.08
N ALA A 23 -32.22 9.53 -6.38
CA ALA A 23 -31.65 10.13 -5.17
C ALA A 23 -30.90 11.47 -5.45
N HIS A 24 -30.37 11.65 -6.65
CA HIS A 24 -29.65 12.88 -7.05
C HIS A 24 -30.56 13.94 -7.68
N PHE A 25 -31.81 13.61 -8.02
CA PHE A 25 -32.72 14.52 -8.72
C PHE A 25 -32.92 15.82 -7.92
N PRO A 26 -32.88 17.02 -8.57
CA PRO A 26 -32.90 17.28 -10.01
C PRO A 26 -31.51 17.38 -10.68
N ARG A 27 -30.42 16.93 -10.03
CA ARG A 27 -29.08 16.96 -10.64
C ARG A 27 -28.94 15.86 -11.70
N ALA A 28 -28.42 16.21 -12.87
CA ALA A 28 -28.00 15.25 -13.88
C ALA A 28 -26.54 14.83 -13.66
N VAL A 29 -26.19 13.59 -14.02
CA VAL A 29 -24.85 13.01 -13.85
C VAL A 29 -24.34 12.41 -15.16
N ASP A 30 -23.04 12.53 -15.42
CA ASP A 30 -22.42 11.91 -16.59
C ASP A 30 -22.29 10.38 -16.45
N LEU A 31 -21.98 9.69 -17.56
CA LEU A 31 -21.86 8.24 -17.59
C LEU A 31 -20.72 7.70 -16.69
N ASN A 32 -19.62 8.44 -16.53
CA ASN A 32 -18.50 8.02 -15.68
C ASN A 32 -18.93 8.05 -14.21
N ARG A 33 -19.58 9.12 -13.80
CA ARG A 33 -20.14 9.32 -12.46
C ARG A 33 -21.17 8.24 -12.13
N LEU A 34 -22.08 7.96 -13.05
CA LEU A 34 -23.06 6.89 -12.90
C LEU A 34 -22.42 5.49 -12.83
N THR A 35 -21.33 5.26 -13.56
CA THR A 35 -20.56 4.00 -13.50
C THR A 35 -19.88 3.83 -12.13
N ALA A 36 -19.36 4.92 -11.55
CA ALA A 36 -18.79 4.88 -10.21
C ALA A 36 -19.85 4.64 -9.13
N MET A 37 -20.98 5.34 -9.24
CA MET A 37 -22.12 5.18 -8.32
C MET A 37 -22.74 3.78 -8.37
N ASP A 38 -22.78 3.12 -9.54
CA ASP A 38 -23.22 1.71 -9.65
C ASP A 38 -22.38 0.76 -8.80
N TYR A 39 -21.07 1.00 -8.69
CA TYR A 39 -20.19 0.26 -7.79
C TYR A 39 -20.45 0.66 -6.33
N LEU A 40 -20.41 1.96 -6.05
CA LEU A 40 -20.42 2.50 -4.70
C LEU A 40 -21.73 2.21 -3.97
N VAL A 41 -22.86 2.17 -4.67
CA VAL A 41 -24.19 1.96 -4.05
C VAL A 41 -24.33 0.57 -3.42
N VAL A 42 -23.54 -0.41 -3.87
CA VAL A 42 -23.48 -1.74 -3.26
C VAL A 42 -22.26 -1.94 -2.35
N ARG A 43 -21.31 -1.00 -2.34
CA ARG A 43 -20.04 -1.03 -1.59
C ARG A 43 -19.79 0.27 -0.80
N THR A 44 -20.79 0.73 -0.05
CA THR A 44 -20.72 1.99 0.70
C THR A 44 -19.68 2.01 1.82
N SER A 45 -19.27 0.84 2.34
CA SER A 45 -18.24 0.77 3.39
C SER A 45 -16.87 1.28 2.92
N VAL A 46 -16.62 1.27 1.61
CA VAL A 46 -15.40 1.83 0.99
C VAL A 46 -15.30 3.36 1.22
N LEU A 47 -16.41 4.01 1.53
CA LEU A 47 -16.51 5.44 1.83
C LEU A 47 -16.89 5.70 3.31
N ASP A 48 -16.65 4.73 4.20
CA ASP A 48 -17.08 4.77 5.61
C ASP A 48 -18.60 4.98 5.79
N GLY A 49 -19.39 4.53 4.80
CA GLY A 49 -20.85 4.62 4.81
C GLY A 49 -21.54 3.44 5.51
N PRO A 50 -22.84 3.24 5.25
CA PRO A 50 -23.56 2.05 5.69
C PRO A 50 -22.83 0.76 5.29
N ALA A 51 -23.12 -0.35 5.98
CA ALA A 51 -22.56 -1.66 5.65
C ALA A 51 -22.77 -2.00 4.16
N ASP A 52 -21.87 -2.76 3.54
CA ASP A 52 -22.06 -3.16 2.14
C ASP A 52 -23.36 -3.92 1.92
N LEU A 53 -23.93 -3.82 0.72
CA LEU A 53 -25.17 -4.52 0.40
C LEU A 53 -24.91 -6.02 0.19
N HIS A 54 -23.70 -6.37 -0.26
CA HIS A 54 -23.25 -7.75 -0.50
C HIS A 54 -22.11 -8.10 0.46
N PRO A 55 -22.05 -9.35 0.97
CA PRO A 55 -20.92 -9.80 1.78
C PRO A 55 -19.59 -9.73 0.99
N PRO A 56 -18.43 -9.63 1.68
CA PRO A 56 -17.14 -9.53 1.01
C PRO A 56 -16.85 -10.76 0.15
N THR A 57 -16.42 -10.54 -1.10
CA THR A 57 -16.00 -11.58 -2.04
C THR A 57 -14.47 -11.67 -2.09
N PRO A 58 -13.87 -12.87 -2.12
CA PRO A 58 -12.41 -13.04 -2.19
C PRO A 58 -11.75 -12.48 -3.46
N ILE A 59 -12.55 -12.25 -4.51
CA ILE A 59 -12.08 -11.73 -5.80
C ILE A 59 -12.72 -10.35 -6.00
N MET A 60 -11.95 -9.30 -5.75
CA MET A 60 -12.25 -7.97 -6.26
C MET A 60 -11.96 -8.01 -7.76
N SER A 61 -12.98 -7.89 -8.62
CA SER A 61 -12.76 -7.70 -10.06
C SER A 61 -12.98 -6.22 -10.39
N PRO A 62 -11.91 -5.41 -10.48
CA PRO A 62 -11.98 -4.07 -11.04
C PRO A 62 -11.76 -4.17 -12.55
N VAL A 63 -12.84 -4.20 -13.32
CA VAL A 63 -12.74 -3.93 -14.77
C VAL A 63 -13.70 -2.81 -15.11
N THR A 64 -13.22 -1.58 -14.91
CA THR A 64 -13.93 -0.32 -15.16
C THR A 64 -14.56 -0.29 -16.57
N GLN A 65 -13.85 -0.81 -17.59
CA GLN A 65 -14.37 -0.94 -18.97
C GLN A 65 -15.56 -1.89 -19.13
N VAL A 66 -15.57 -3.04 -18.45
CA VAL A 66 -16.69 -4.00 -18.53
C VAL A 66 -17.92 -3.41 -17.84
N ARG A 67 -17.72 -2.72 -16.71
CA ARG A 67 -18.81 -2.03 -16.00
C ARG A 67 -19.40 -0.90 -16.82
N ARG A 68 -18.58 -0.06 -17.47
CA ARG A 68 -19.07 1.05 -18.32
C ARG A 68 -20.03 0.58 -19.41
N LYS A 69 -19.70 -0.51 -20.13
CA LYS A 69 -20.58 -1.08 -21.17
C LYS A 69 -21.89 -1.62 -20.59
N SER A 70 -21.82 -2.25 -19.41
CA SER A 70 -23.01 -2.74 -18.71
C SER A 70 -23.92 -1.59 -18.27
N VAL A 71 -23.36 -0.54 -17.68
CA VAL A 71 -24.09 0.67 -17.26
C VAL A 71 -24.71 1.37 -18.47
N GLN A 72 -23.97 1.54 -19.56
CA GLN A 72 -24.50 2.14 -20.80
C GLN A 72 -25.70 1.33 -21.35
N SER A 73 -25.57 0.00 -21.41
CA SER A 73 -26.66 -0.88 -21.86
C SER A 73 -27.87 -0.84 -20.92
N ALA A 74 -27.61 -0.70 -19.62
CA ALA A 74 -28.63 -0.59 -18.59
C ALA A 74 -29.38 0.75 -18.66
N VAL A 75 -28.66 1.86 -18.81
CA VAL A 75 -29.25 3.19 -19.00
C VAL A 75 -30.13 3.22 -20.24
N ALA A 76 -29.65 2.68 -21.37
CA ALA A 76 -30.46 2.58 -22.59
C ALA A 76 -31.77 1.77 -22.38
N LEU A 77 -31.70 0.67 -21.61
CA LEU A 77 -32.89 -0.11 -21.23
C LEU A 77 -33.84 0.71 -20.35
N MET A 78 -33.33 1.46 -19.37
CA MET A 78 -34.17 2.28 -18.48
C MET A 78 -34.79 3.47 -19.19
N MET A 79 -34.09 4.09 -20.14
CA MET A 79 -34.63 5.13 -21.02
C MET A 79 -35.80 4.63 -21.87
N SER A 80 -35.78 3.36 -22.30
CA SER A 80 -36.88 2.78 -23.10
C SER A 80 -38.25 2.76 -22.39
N ARG A 81 -38.28 3.02 -21.08
CA ARG A 81 -39.48 3.06 -20.22
C ARG A 81 -39.64 4.38 -19.46
N GLY A 82 -38.95 5.45 -19.86
CA GLY A 82 -39.04 6.75 -19.19
C GLY A 82 -38.54 6.77 -17.75
N LEU A 83 -37.71 5.79 -17.35
CA LEU A 83 -37.12 5.74 -16.00
C LEU A 83 -35.86 6.61 -15.89
N VAL A 84 -35.20 6.86 -17.01
CA VAL A 84 -34.01 7.71 -17.12
C VAL A 84 -34.20 8.64 -18.30
N GLU A 85 -33.85 9.90 -18.12
CA GLU A 85 -33.85 10.92 -19.17
C GLU A 85 -32.41 11.34 -19.49
N GLN A 86 -32.12 11.57 -20.77
CA GLN A 86 -30.85 12.12 -21.22
C GLN A 86 -30.95 13.63 -21.38
N VAL A 87 -30.04 14.36 -20.74
CA VAL A 87 -29.88 15.81 -20.84
C VAL A 87 -28.59 16.11 -21.58
N VAL A 88 -28.59 17.10 -22.47
CA VAL A 88 -27.39 17.53 -23.21
C VAL A 88 -27.15 19.01 -22.92
N ASP A 89 -25.95 19.34 -22.48
CA ASP A 89 -25.51 20.71 -22.25
C ASP A 89 -24.07 20.95 -22.79
N GLU A 90 -23.47 22.10 -22.46
CA GLU A 90 -22.11 22.46 -22.89
C GLU A 90 -21.03 21.53 -22.33
N SER A 91 -21.32 20.78 -21.26
CA SER A 91 -20.41 19.82 -20.62
C SER A 91 -20.51 18.41 -21.22
N GLY A 92 -21.59 18.09 -21.94
CA GLY A 92 -21.73 16.84 -22.69
C GLY A 92 -23.08 16.16 -22.49
N ILE A 93 -23.07 14.82 -22.46
CA ILE A 93 -24.26 13.98 -22.26
C ILE A 93 -24.37 13.61 -20.77
N LEU A 94 -25.47 14.00 -20.16
CA LEU A 94 -25.82 13.74 -18.78
C LEU A 94 -27.11 12.91 -18.70
N PHE A 95 -27.33 12.26 -17.57
CA PHE A 95 -28.51 11.45 -17.28
C PHE A 95 -29.17 11.92 -15.98
N GLN A 96 -30.49 11.94 -15.95
CA GLN A 96 -31.29 12.26 -14.75
C GLN A 96 -32.46 11.29 -14.59
N ALA A 97 -33.13 11.32 -13.44
CA ALA A 97 -34.35 10.55 -13.23
C ALA A 97 -35.45 11.01 -14.19
N GLY A 98 -36.09 10.06 -14.90
CA GLY A 98 -37.21 10.35 -15.79
C GLY A 98 -38.56 10.35 -15.07
N ASP A 99 -39.63 10.70 -15.79
CA ASP A 99 -40.99 10.87 -15.26
C ASP A 99 -41.54 9.61 -14.53
N ASN A 100 -41.14 8.41 -14.96
CA ASN A 100 -41.59 7.17 -14.36
C ASN A 100 -40.73 6.72 -13.16
N ALA A 101 -39.62 7.40 -12.87
CA ALA A 101 -38.65 6.98 -11.86
C ALA A 101 -39.24 6.95 -10.44
N GLU A 102 -39.96 8.00 -10.04
CA GLU A 102 -40.55 8.10 -8.69
C GLU A 102 -41.57 6.98 -8.43
N PHE A 103 -42.44 6.71 -9.40
CA PHE A 103 -43.39 5.59 -9.32
C PHE A 103 -42.67 4.25 -9.21
N PHE A 104 -41.65 4.02 -10.05
CA PHE A 104 -40.90 2.78 -10.08
C PHE A 104 -40.15 2.53 -8.77
N VAL A 105 -39.39 3.52 -8.28
CA VAL A 105 -38.65 3.44 -7.01
C VAL A 105 -39.60 3.20 -5.84
N THR A 106 -40.73 3.89 -5.79
CA THR A 106 -41.73 3.74 -4.70
C THR A 106 -42.45 2.38 -4.75
N ALA A 107 -42.58 1.77 -5.92
CA ALA A 107 -43.23 0.47 -6.07
C ALA A 107 -42.38 -0.72 -5.59
N LEU A 108 -41.05 -0.57 -5.56
CA LEU A 108 -40.12 -1.63 -5.18
C LEU A 108 -39.99 -1.73 -3.65
N GLN A 109 -40.41 -2.86 -3.08
CA GLN A 109 -40.60 -2.98 -1.63
C GLN A 109 -39.83 -4.16 -1.02
N THR A 110 -39.11 -4.95 -1.82
CA THR A 110 -38.24 -6.01 -1.30
C THR A 110 -37.16 -5.44 -0.37
N PRO A 111 -36.77 -6.18 0.70
CA PRO A 111 -35.76 -5.71 1.66
C PRO A 111 -34.45 -5.28 1.01
N TYR A 112 -34.00 -6.02 -0.02
CA TYR A 112 -32.80 -5.70 -0.79
C TYR A 112 -32.89 -4.33 -1.49
N LEU A 113 -34.01 -4.05 -2.17
CA LEU A 113 -34.17 -2.80 -2.92
C LEU A 113 -34.38 -1.59 -2.01
N ARG A 114 -35.01 -1.76 -0.84
CA ARG A 114 -35.07 -0.69 0.18
C ARG A 114 -33.67 -0.34 0.71
N GLN A 115 -32.87 -1.35 1.04
CA GLN A 115 -31.48 -1.16 1.47
C GLN A 115 -30.61 -0.51 0.37
N LEU A 116 -30.85 -0.86 -0.90
CA LEU A 116 -30.21 -0.21 -2.04
C LEU A 116 -30.60 1.27 -2.12
N TYR A 117 -31.88 1.61 -1.92
CA TYR A 117 -32.35 2.99 -1.94
C TYR A 117 -31.74 3.84 -0.82
N GLU A 118 -31.71 3.32 0.42
CA GLU A 118 -31.07 4.01 1.56
C GLU A 118 -29.60 4.35 1.28
N ARG A 119 -28.87 3.45 0.60
CA ARG A 119 -27.48 3.68 0.18
C ARG A 119 -27.37 4.69 -0.96
N ALA A 120 -28.32 4.69 -1.89
CA ALA A 120 -28.38 5.69 -2.96
C ALA A 120 -28.62 7.10 -2.39
N GLU A 121 -29.54 7.24 -1.42
CA GLU A 121 -29.77 8.50 -0.70
C GLU A 121 -28.53 8.94 0.09
N TRP A 122 -27.88 7.99 0.78
CA TRP A 122 -26.63 8.28 1.50
C TRP A 122 -25.53 8.76 0.56
N LEU A 123 -25.33 8.10 -0.60
CA LEU A 123 -24.34 8.51 -1.59
C LEU A 123 -24.63 9.89 -2.16
N ALA A 124 -25.90 10.21 -2.43
CA ALA A 124 -26.29 11.53 -2.89
C ALA A 124 -25.94 12.62 -1.87
N GLY A 125 -26.13 12.34 -0.57
CA GLY A 125 -25.68 13.21 0.51
C GLY A 125 -24.15 13.30 0.61
N TYR A 126 -23.44 12.18 0.49
CA TYR A 126 -21.98 12.11 0.57
C TYR A 126 -21.29 12.98 -0.50
N PHE A 127 -21.80 12.96 -1.73
CA PHE A 127 -21.25 13.72 -2.85
C PHE A 127 -21.86 15.13 -3.01
N GLN A 128 -22.73 15.57 -2.10
CA GLN A 128 -23.43 16.85 -2.23
C GLN A 128 -22.48 18.05 -2.31
N ASP A 129 -21.36 17.99 -1.60
CA ASP A 129 -20.37 19.07 -1.42
C ASP A 129 -19.06 18.88 -2.22
N TYR A 130 -18.97 17.84 -3.06
CA TYR A 130 -17.78 17.55 -3.88
C TYR A 130 -17.61 18.55 -5.05
N ASN A 131 -17.16 19.77 -4.76
CA ASN A 131 -15.85 20.27 -5.16
C ASN A 131 -15.17 19.87 -6.50
N ASP A 132 -15.57 20.28 -7.71
CA ASP A 132 -14.84 19.94 -8.96
C ASP A 132 -13.40 20.51 -9.13
N SER A 133 -12.81 21.09 -8.08
CA SER A 133 -11.45 21.66 -8.09
C SER A 133 -10.40 20.75 -7.43
N GLY A 134 -9.12 21.13 -7.54
CA GLY A 134 -8.00 20.49 -6.82
C GLY A 134 -7.37 19.26 -7.48
N LEU A 135 -8.13 18.35 -8.07
CA LEU A 135 -7.59 17.18 -8.79
C LEU A 135 -7.89 17.27 -10.29
N ASN A 136 -6.94 16.91 -11.14
CA ASN A 136 -7.14 16.67 -12.57
C ASN A 136 -6.45 15.36 -12.98
N VAL A 137 -7.16 14.50 -13.70
CA VAL A 137 -6.66 13.18 -14.12
C VAL A 137 -6.74 13.05 -15.63
N VAL A 138 -5.61 12.83 -16.29
CA VAL A 138 -5.58 12.47 -17.72
C VAL A 138 -5.21 11.00 -17.82
N TYR A 139 -6.11 10.17 -18.34
CA TYR A 139 -5.87 8.73 -18.43
C TYR A 139 -6.22 8.14 -19.79
N GLY A 140 -5.74 6.93 -20.08
CA GLY A 140 -6.14 6.18 -21.27
C GLY A 140 -4.97 5.59 -22.05
N ALA A 141 -5.18 5.28 -23.33
CA ALA A 141 -4.26 4.50 -24.15
C ALA A 141 -2.84 5.09 -24.20
N SER A 142 -1.80 4.25 -24.20
CA SER A 142 -0.42 4.69 -24.39
C SER A 142 -0.23 5.36 -25.76
N ASP A 143 0.81 6.19 -25.90
CA ASP A 143 1.15 6.91 -27.14
C ASP A 143 0.10 7.93 -27.64
N THR A 144 -0.65 8.53 -26.70
CA THR A 144 -1.70 9.54 -26.98
C THR A 144 -1.30 10.97 -26.58
N GLY A 145 -0.03 11.21 -26.25
CA GLY A 145 0.49 12.53 -25.86
C GLY A 145 0.34 12.87 -24.38
N LYS A 146 0.02 11.89 -23.53
CA LYS A 146 -0.08 12.05 -22.06
C LYS A 146 1.21 12.59 -21.41
N SER A 147 2.35 11.92 -21.61
CA SER A 147 3.64 12.39 -21.08
C SER A 147 4.08 13.73 -21.71
N TYR A 148 3.66 14.02 -22.94
CA TYR A 148 3.89 15.32 -23.58
C TYR A 148 3.23 16.49 -22.82
N ILE A 149 2.10 16.25 -22.14
CA ILE A 149 1.47 17.25 -21.26
C ILE A 149 2.42 17.61 -20.12
N VAL A 150 3.01 16.60 -19.47
CA VAL A 150 3.93 16.77 -18.35
C VAL A 150 5.19 17.51 -18.79
N GLU A 151 5.72 17.16 -19.96
CA GLU A 151 6.87 17.85 -20.58
C GLU A 151 6.54 19.29 -20.96
N ALA A 152 5.35 19.57 -21.50
CA ALA A 152 4.90 20.92 -21.84
C ALA A 152 4.75 21.80 -20.58
N ILE A 153 4.22 21.24 -19.48
CA ILE A 153 4.14 21.96 -18.21
C ILE A 153 5.55 22.24 -17.67
N ASP A 154 6.43 21.24 -17.60
CA ASP A 154 7.82 21.45 -17.13
C ASP A 154 8.56 22.48 -17.98
N PHE A 155 8.39 22.42 -19.29
CA PHE A 155 8.93 23.37 -20.25
C PHE A 155 8.43 24.80 -20.00
N MET A 156 7.13 24.99 -19.76
CA MET A 156 6.56 26.31 -19.46
C MET A 156 6.97 26.85 -18.09
N LEU A 157 7.36 25.98 -17.15
CA LEU A 157 7.92 26.35 -15.85
C LEU A 157 9.46 26.53 -15.86
N GLY A 158 10.06 26.68 -17.04
CA GLY A 158 11.50 26.97 -17.20
C GLY A 158 12.36 25.74 -17.48
N GLY A 159 11.75 24.62 -17.86
CA GLY A 159 12.44 23.47 -18.44
C GLY A 159 13.22 23.84 -19.71
N LYS A 160 14.32 23.11 -19.96
CA LYS A 160 15.15 23.31 -21.15
C LYS A 160 14.37 22.87 -22.40
N GLY A 161 14.36 23.72 -23.41
CA GLY A 161 13.81 23.39 -24.73
C GLY A 161 14.81 22.75 -25.68
N PRO A 162 14.38 22.48 -26.93
CA PRO A 162 13.00 22.59 -27.41
C PRO A 162 12.09 21.46 -26.87
N LEU A 163 10.77 21.60 -26.99
CA LEU A 163 9.85 20.47 -26.80
C LEU A 163 10.12 19.39 -27.87
N PRO A 164 9.82 18.11 -27.58
CA PRO A 164 10.07 17.05 -28.55
C PRO A 164 9.35 17.28 -29.87
N ASP A 165 10.10 17.09 -30.96
CA ASP A 165 9.60 17.18 -32.32
C ASP A 165 8.96 15.83 -32.70
N ILE A 166 7.63 15.80 -32.69
CA ILE A 166 6.82 14.62 -33.00
C ILE A 166 5.85 14.93 -34.15
N PRO A 167 5.51 13.96 -35.00
CA PRO A 167 4.63 14.19 -36.15
C PRO A 167 3.27 14.82 -35.80
N GLN A 168 2.72 14.47 -34.63
CA GLN A 168 1.43 14.96 -34.13
C GLN A 168 1.46 16.45 -33.73
N ALA A 169 2.65 16.99 -33.42
CA ALA A 169 2.84 18.39 -33.08
C ALA A 169 3.06 19.28 -34.33
N ASN A 170 3.04 18.71 -35.53
CA ASN A 170 3.18 19.49 -36.76
C ASN A 170 2.06 20.53 -36.90
N GLY A 171 2.43 21.77 -37.15
CA GLY A 171 1.50 22.89 -37.25
C GLY A 171 1.30 23.66 -35.94
N TYR A 172 1.83 23.16 -34.82
CA TYR A 172 1.90 23.88 -33.55
C TYR A 172 3.30 24.50 -33.38
N ASP A 173 3.37 25.77 -32.98
CA ASP A 173 4.62 26.51 -32.82
C ASP A 173 4.79 27.16 -31.42
N ARG A 174 3.71 27.20 -30.62
CA ARG A 174 3.63 27.90 -29.34
C ARG A 174 2.83 27.13 -28.29
N VAL A 175 3.14 27.40 -27.03
CA VAL A 175 2.43 26.88 -25.86
C VAL A 175 1.92 28.05 -25.01
N LEU A 176 0.67 27.94 -24.56
CA LEU A 176 0.05 28.83 -23.57
C LEU A 176 -0.07 28.10 -22.24
N LEU A 177 0.31 28.74 -21.14
CA LEU A 177 0.10 28.27 -19.78
C LEU A 177 -0.58 29.37 -18.97
N ALA A 178 -1.86 29.18 -18.65
CA ALA A 178 -2.63 30.09 -17.80
C ALA A 178 -2.48 29.68 -16.32
N ILE A 179 -2.21 30.65 -15.45
CA ILE A 179 -1.92 30.46 -14.04
C ILE A 179 -2.72 31.49 -13.23
N ALA A 180 -3.44 31.02 -12.22
CA ALA A 180 -4.02 31.85 -11.16
C ALA A 180 -3.13 31.73 -9.91
N PHE A 181 -2.94 32.85 -9.20
CA PHE A 181 -2.13 32.91 -7.99
C PHE A 181 -2.98 33.23 -6.76
N ASP A 182 -2.47 32.88 -5.57
CA ASP A 182 -3.16 33.10 -4.29
C ASP A 182 -3.39 34.58 -3.95
N ASP A 183 -2.61 35.48 -4.56
CA ASP A 183 -2.79 36.93 -4.46
C ASP A 183 -3.98 37.45 -5.31
N GLY A 184 -4.72 36.55 -5.97
CA GLY A 184 -5.85 36.82 -6.83
C GLY A 184 -5.48 37.29 -8.24
N SER A 185 -4.19 37.41 -8.55
CA SER A 185 -3.75 37.76 -9.90
C SER A 185 -3.79 36.57 -10.84
N GLU A 186 -4.04 36.86 -12.11
CA GLU A 186 -4.10 35.86 -13.18
C GLU A 186 -3.11 36.23 -14.27
N THR A 187 -2.39 35.24 -14.79
CA THR A 187 -1.42 35.45 -15.86
C THR A 187 -1.41 34.28 -16.83
N THR A 188 -1.35 34.59 -18.12
CA THR A 188 -1.08 33.61 -19.16
C THR A 188 0.31 33.81 -19.74
N LEU A 189 1.12 32.75 -19.72
CA LEU A 189 2.45 32.71 -20.31
C LEU A 189 2.38 32.11 -21.71
N LEU A 190 3.05 32.74 -22.67
CA LEU A 190 3.24 32.24 -24.03
C LEU A 190 4.73 31.99 -24.27
N ARG A 191 5.07 30.83 -24.85
CA ARG A 191 6.43 30.49 -25.26
C ARG A 191 6.42 29.79 -26.62
N SER A 192 7.44 30.01 -27.45
CA SER A 192 7.66 29.18 -28.64
C SER A 192 8.08 27.77 -28.22
N MET A 193 7.60 26.74 -28.92
CA MET A 193 7.98 25.34 -28.70
C MET A 193 9.49 25.09 -28.95
N ALA A 194 10.13 25.95 -29.75
CA ALA A 194 11.57 25.92 -29.99
C ALA A 194 12.39 26.45 -28.78
N GLY A 195 11.75 27.05 -27.78
CA GLY A 195 12.40 27.72 -26.64
C GLY A 195 12.50 29.23 -26.83
N GLY A 196 13.37 29.87 -26.03
CA GLY A 196 13.52 31.32 -26.01
C GLY A 196 12.61 32.02 -25.00
N ARG A 197 12.45 33.33 -25.20
CA ARG A 197 11.76 34.25 -24.29
C ARG A 197 10.27 33.93 -24.18
N PHE A 198 9.70 34.31 -23.04
CA PHE A 198 8.28 34.21 -22.75
C PHE A 198 7.60 35.57 -22.96
N GLN A 199 6.30 35.54 -23.21
CA GLN A 199 5.42 36.71 -23.10
C GLN A 199 4.38 36.43 -22.01
N ALA A 200 4.18 37.37 -21.10
CA ALA A 200 3.18 37.29 -20.04
C ALA A 200 2.01 38.24 -20.35
N PHE A 201 0.79 37.75 -20.23
CA PHE A 201 -0.45 38.47 -20.43
C PHE A 201 -1.28 38.41 -19.16
N GLU A 202 -1.93 39.52 -18.77
CA GLU A 202 -2.84 39.54 -17.63
C GLU A 202 -4.14 38.78 -17.95
N GLY A 203 -4.61 37.94 -17.02
CA GLY A 203 -5.82 37.12 -17.16
C GLY A 203 -5.56 35.67 -17.61
N LEU A 204 -6.58 34.81 -17.48
CA LEU A 204 -6.59 33.42 -17.94
C LEU A 204 -7.11 33.33 -19.39
N HIS A 205 -6.21 33.14 -20.35
CA HIS A 205 -6.54 33.10 -21.77
C HIS A 205 -6.42 31.69 -22.34
N THR A 206 -7.42 31.29 -23.14
CA THR A 206 -7.45 30.01 -23.87
C THR A 206 -6.98 30.15 -25.33
N SER A 207 -6.70 31.37 -25.79
CA SER A 207 -6.15 31.70 -27.10
C SER A 207 -5.13 32.82 -26.98
N ILE A 208 -4.30 33.03 -28.00
CA ILE A 208 -3.26 34.08 -27.97
C ILE A 208 -3.95 35.45 -27.93
N PRO A 209 -3.73 36.29 -26.90
CA PRO A 209 -4.38 37.59 -26.80
C PRO A 209 -3.91 38.56 -27.87
N ASP A 210 -4.79 39.47 -28.30
CA ASP A 210 -4.46 40.56 -29.25
C ASP A 210 -3.59 41.66 -28.63
N ALA A 211 -3.53 41.76 -27.29
CA ALA A 211 -2.72 42.75 -26.57
C ALA A 211 -1.21 42.42 -26.67
N GLU A 212 -0.33 43.40 -26.44
CA GLU A 212 1.10 43.12 -26.31
C GLU A 212 1.43 42.52 -24.93
N GLY A 213 2.04 41.34 -24.91
CA GLY A 213 2.50 40.69 -23.68
C GLY A 213 3.83 41.23 -23.18
N SER A 214 4.02 41.23 -21.87
CA SER A 214 5.26 41.65 -21.22
C SER A 214 6.37 40.61 -21.45
N PRO A 215 7.56 40.99 -21.95
CA PRO A 215 8.61 40.04 -22.25
C PRO A 215 9.32 39.55 -20.99
N LEU A 216 9.48 38.24 -20.84
CA LEU A 216 10.26 37.61 -19.76
C LEU A 216 11.43 36.81 -20.36
N GLY A 217 12.63 37.00 -19.82
CA GLY A 217 13.81 36.20 -20.14
C GLY A 217 13.66 34.74 -19.71
N GLU A 218 14.23 33.83 -20.51
CA GLU A 218 14.27 32.39 -20.22
C GLU A 218 15.28 32.04 -19.12
N ILE A 219 16.45 32.70 -19.15
CA ILE A 219 17.55 32.40 -18.23
C ILE A 219 17.35 33.18 -16.94
N HIS A 220 17.39 32.47 -15.81
CA HIS A 220 17.34 33.11 -14.50
C HIS A 220 18.53 34.07 -14.29
N ASN A 221 18.22 35.29 -13.85
CA ASN A 221 19.20 36.29 -13.45
C ASN A 221 18.74 36.98 -12.17
N GLU A 222 19.50 36.82 -11.08
CA GLU A 222 19.18 37.42 -9.78
C GLU A 222 19.18 38.96 -9.80
N ARG A 223 19.85 39.58 -10.79
CA ARG A 223 20.00 41.04 -10.91
C ARG A 223 18.97 41.68 -11.84
N ASP A 224 18.18 40.87 -12.55
CA ASP A 224 17.20 41.32 -13.53
C ASP A 224 15.87 40.61 -13.26
N GLU A 225 14.90 41.34 -12.73
CA GLU A 225 13.59 40.78 -12.37
C GLU A 225 12.72 40.45 -13.60
N THR A 226 13.11 40.87 -14.80
CA THR A 226 12.37 40.63 -16.05
C THR A 226 12.63 39.25 -16.67
N ASN A 227 12.65 38.22 -15.83
CA ASN A 227 12.78 36.82 -16.24
C ASN A 227 11.72 35.92 -15.58
N LEU A 228 11.39 34.81 -16.23
CA LEU A 228 10.34 33.88 -15.78
C LEU A 228 10.55 33.45 -14.33
N SER A 229 11.77 33.05 -14.00
CA SER A 229 12.07 32.52 -12.67
C SER A 229 11.87 33.58 -11.59
N SER A 230 12.32 34.82 -11.79
CA SER A 230 12.12 35.90 -10.82
C SER A 230 10.64 36.26 -10.69
N PHE A 231 9.90 36.30 -11.81
CA PHE A 231 8.46 36.52 -11.81
C PHE A 231 7.72 35.48 -10.96
N LEU A 232 7.92 34.18 -11.22
CA LEU A 232 7.25 33.11 -10.47
C LEU A 232 7.69 33.05 -9.01
N LEU A 233 8.98 33.22 -8.70
CA LEU A 233 9.47 33.27 -7.32
C LEU A 233 8.87 34.43 -6.51
N SER A 234 8.61 35.58 -7.15
CA SER A 234 7.96 36.72 -6.50
C SER A 234 6.52 36.39 -6.07
N LYS A 235 5.80 35.62 -6.89
CA LYS A 235 4.41 35.22 -6.64
C LYS A 235 4.27 34.24 -5.47
N ILE A 236 5.28 33.43 -5.22
CA ILE A 236 5.31 32.46 -4.10
C ILE A 236 6.16 32.94 -2.91
N GLY A 237 6.55 34.21 -2.85
CA GLY A 237 7.28 34.77 -1.70
C GLY A 237 8.74 34.29 -1.53
N LEU A 238 9.37 33.77 -2.59
CA LEU A 238 10.74 33.25 -2.58
C LEU A 238 11.74 34.11 -3.38
N ALA A 239 11.36 35.33 -3.77
CA ALA A 239 12.25 36.25 -4.45
C ALA A 239 13.52 36.54 -3.63
N GLY A 240 14.68 36.53 -4.29
CA GLY A 240 15.98 36.88 -3.70
C GLY A 240 16.60 35.82 -2.76
N LYS A 241 15.94 34.68 -2.56
CA LYS A 241 16.45 33.59 -1.70
C LYS A 241 17.68 32.91 -2.31
N ARG A 242 18.54 32.35 -1.45
CA ARG A 242 19.77 31.64 -1.84
C ARG A 242 19.83 30.25 -1.23
N ILE A 243 20.38 29.31 -2.00
CA ILE A 243 20.54 27.91 -1.63
C ILE A 243 21.99 27.48 -1.72
N LYS A 244 22.36 26.40 -1.02
CA LYS A 244 23.72 25.85 -1.05
C LYS A 244 24.00 25.18 -2.40
N LYS A 245 25.08 25.57 -3.04
CA LYS A 245 25.54 25.06 -4.34
C LYS A 245 26.33 23.75 -4.21
N ASN A 246 27.23 23.66 -3.22
CA ASN A 246 28.14 22.52 -3.08
C ASN A 246 28.50 22.22 -1.61
N ALA A 247 29.20 21.10 -1.38
CA ALA A 247 29.60 20.67 -0.04
C ALA A 247 30.58 21.63 0.66
N THR A 248 31.19 22.58 -0.05
CA THR A 248 32.11 23.60 0.49
C THR A 248 31.42 24.88 0.95
N ASP A 249 30.10 24.82 1.19
CA ASP A 249 29.26 25.94 1.68
C ASP A 249 29.20 27.15 0.72
N GLU A 250 29.49 26.98 -0.58
CA GLU A 250 29.20 28.02 -1.57
C GLU A 250 27.69 28.12 -1.80
N THR A 251 27.17 29.32 -2.03
CA THR A 251 25.73 29.57 -2.28
C THR A 251 25.46 30.02 -3.72
N GLN A 252 24.27 29.71 -4.22
CA GLN A 252 23.73 30.20 -5.50
C GLN A 252 22.34 30.82 -5.29
N ALA A 253 21.92 31.67 -6.22
CA ALA A 253 20.55 32.17 -6.24
C ALA A 253 19.55 31.03 -6.43
N LEU A 254 18.41 31.11 -5.73
CA LEU A 254 17.29 30.22 -5.97
C LEU A 254 16.65 30.56 -7.32
N SER A 255 16.47 29.55 -8.16
CA SER A 255 15.65 29.66 -9.37
C SER A 255 14.36 28.86 -9.19
N PHE A 256 13.29 29.25 -9.90
CA PHE A 256 12.01 28.54 -9.86
C PHE A 256 12.16 27.08 -10.32
N ARG A 257 13.09 26.81 -11.23
CA ARG A 257 13.42 25.45 -11.67
C ARG A 257 13.88 24.54 -10.53
N ASN A 258 14.53 25.11 -9.50
CA ASN A 258 14.93 24.32 -8.34
C ASN A 258 13.72 23.82 -7.53
N ILE A 259 12.58 24.50 -7.61
CA ILE A 259 11.33 24.15 -6.93
C ILE A 259 10.44 23.29 -7.81
N ALA A 260 10.24 23.67 -9.08
CA ALA A 260 9.39 22.95 -10.04
C ALA A 260 9.76 21.46 -10.14
N ARG A 261 11.05 21.14 -9.98
CA ARG A 261 11.54 19.76 -9.95
C ARG A 261 10.98 18.90 -8.80
N LEU A 262 10.67 19.50 -7.66
CA LEU A 262 10.07 18.78 -6.52
C LEU A 262 8.54 18.67 -6.66
N ALA A 263 7.94 19.40 -7.60
CA ALA A 263 6.51 19.41 -7.89
C ALA A 263 6.14 18.52 -9.08
N ILE A 264 7.02 18.36 -10.07
CA ILE A 264 6.79 17.59 -11.29
C ILE A 264 7.63 16.32 -11.26
N VAL A 265 6.99 15.16 -11.35
CA VAL A 265 7.62 13.84 -11.41
C VAL A 265 7.14 13.12 -12.66
N ASN A 266 8.04 12.88 -13.61
CA ASN A 266 7.74 12.13 -14.84
C ASN A 266 7.82 10.61 -14.63
N GLU A 267 7.39 9.83 -15.63
CA GLU A 267 7.29 8.37 -15.55
C GLU A 267 8.67 7.72 -15.30
N GLU A 268 9.74 8.29 -15.88
CA GLU A 268 11.09 7.77 -15.66
C GLU A 268 11.58 8.00 -14.23
N GLU A 269 11.27 9.14 -13.62
CA GLU A 269 11.72 9.53 -12.29
C GLU A 269 10.94 8.82 -11.18
N ILE A 270 9.65 8.57 -11.39
CA ILE A 270 8.74 8.07 -10.35
C ILE A 270 9.14 6.68 -9.82
N ILE A 271 9.73 5.83 -10.66
CA ILE A 271 10.10 4.44 -10.33
C ILE A 271 11.56 4.23 -9.89
N GLN A 272 12.39 5.29 -9.89
CA GLN A 272 13.85 5.15 -9.74
C GLN A 272 14.31 4.71 -8.35
N LYS A 273 15.49 4.07 -8.32
CA LYS A 273 16.20 3.66 -7.10
C LYS A 273 17.14 4.77 -6.58
N ARG A 274 16.66 6.01 -6.52
CA ARG A 274 17.38 7.17 -5.98
C ARG A 274 16.44 8.02 -5.13
N SER A 275 16.97 8.82 -4.23
CA SER A 275 16.16 9.74 -3.43
C SER A 275 15.29 10.67 -4.32
N PRO A 276 14.06 11.01 -3.90
CA PRO A 276 13.26 12.08 -4.51
C PRO A 276 14.04 13.40 -4.69
N LEU A 277 15.05 13.65 -3.85
CA LEU A 277 15.90 14.84 -3.88
C LEU A 277 17.08 14.73 -4.86
N SER A 278 17.21 13.64 -5.61
CA SER A 278 18.35 13.39 -6.52
C SER A 278 17.89 13.29 -7.97
N ASP A 279 18.52 14.03 -8.89
CA ASP A 279 18.31 13.96 -10.35
C ASP A 279 19.30 13.00 -11.04
N GLY A 280 20.12 12.31 -10.25
CA GLY A 280 21.24 11.52 -10.77
C GLY A 280 22.48 12.35 -11.08
N ASN A 281 22.41 13.69 -11.00
CA ASN A 281 23.57 14.56 -11.05
C ASN A 281 24.08 14.85 -9.63
N TYR A 282 25.16 14.17 -9.24
CA TYR A 282 25.78 14.34 -7.92
C TYR A 282 26.08 15.79 -7.54
N THR A 283 26.32 16.68 -8.51
CA THR A 283 26.60 18.10 -8.26
C THR A 283 25.34 18.91 -7.90
N ALA A 284 24.16 18.50 -8.36
CA ALA A 284 22.88 19.17 -8.09
C ALA A 284 22.24 18.70 -6.77
N ASN A 285 22.60 17.52 -6.27
CA ASN A 285 22.05 16.94 -5.04
C ASN A 285 22.16 17.87 -3.82
N THR A 286 23.24 18.64 -3.70
CA THR A 286 23.40 19.61 -2.61
C THR A 286 22.37 20.73 -2.70
N ALA A 287 22.14 21.27 -3.91
CA ALA A 287 21.13 22.30 -4.15
C ALA A 287 19.72 21.77 -3.87
N ASN A 288 19.38 20.57 -4.35
CA ASN A 288 18.06 19.95 -4.11
C ASN A 288 17.79 19.72 -2.62
N THR A 289 18.80 19.26 -1.87
CA THR A 289 18.68 19.10 -0.41
C THR A 289 18.46 20.44 0.28
N SER A 290 19.15 21.48 -0.18
CA SER A 290 19.04 22.83 0.36
C SER A 290 17.66 23.45 0.08
N VAL A 291 17.11 23.25 -1.12
CA VAL A 291 15.73 23.65 -1.46
C VAL A 291 14.73 22.93 -0.57
N PHE A 292 14.83 21.61 -0.44
CA PHE A 292 13.94 20.84 0.44
C PHE A 292 14.00 21.35 1.89
N THR A 293 15.21 21.57 2.43
CA THR A 293 15.38 22.14 3.78
C THR A 293 14.76 23.52 3.91
N MET A 294 14.92 24.38 2.89
CA MET A 294 14.35 25.72 2.85
C MET A 294 12.81 25.67 2.78
N LEU A 295 12.23 24.76 1.99
CA LEU A 295 10.78 24.57 1.92
C LEU A 295 10.19 24.09 3.24
N LEU A 296 10.92 23.27 4.00
CA LEU A 296 10.47 22.79 5.31
C LEU A 296 10.65 23.83 6.44
N THR A 297 11.59 24.76 6.31
CA THR A 297 11.98 25.66 7.42
C THR A 297 11.68 27.12 7.18
N GLY A 298 11.47 27.55 5.94
CA GLY A 298 11.37 28.95 5.52
C GLY A 298 12.70 29.73 5.59
N VAL A 299 13.80 29.11 6.00
CA VAL A 299 15.10 29.77 6.24
C VAL A 299 16.09 29.48 5.10
N ASP A 300 16.82 30.51 4.66
CA ASP A 300 17.86 30.40 3.62
C ASP A 300 19.28 30.16 4.20
N GLU A 301 20.24 29.80 3.34
CA GLU A 301 21.59 29.38 3.72
C GLU A 301 22.56 30.52 4.07
N THR A 302 22.05 31.74 4.30
CA THR A 302 22.88 32.94 4.53
C THR A 302 23.59 32.96 5.89
N ALA A 303 23.40 31.94 6.73
CA ALA A 303 24.03 31.77 8.03
C ALA A 303 24.94 30.53 8.08
N LEU A 304 26.26 30.69 7.87
CA LEU A 304 27.40 30.07 8.59
C LEU A 304 28.70 29.93 7.76
N LEU A 305 29.86 30.16 8.42
CA LEU A 305 31.23 30.04 7.89
C LEU A 305 32.09 29.07 8.74
N SER A 306 32.65 28.03 8.09
CA SER A 306 33.97 27.36 8.23
C SER A 306 34.59 26.92 9.58
N ARG A 307 35.12 25.67 9.69
CA ARG A 307 36.58 25.28 9.69
C ARG A 307 36.91 23.85 10.21
N LYS A 308 38.12 23.38 9.84
CA LYS A 308 38.81 22.06 9.93
C LYS A 308 39.55 21.75 11.27
N SER A 309 39.89 20.46 11.56
CA SER A 309 41.27 19.92 11.73
C SER A 309 41.34 18.46 12.24
N THR A 310 42.56 17.87 12.27
CA THR A 310 42.98 16.44 12.32
C THR A 310 43.74 15.96 13.59
N SER A 311 43.84 14.61 13.73
CA SER A 311 44.91 13.75 14.32
C SER A 311 45.17 13.83 15.85
N ALA A 312 45.79 12.86 16.55
CA ALA A 312 46.60 11.69 16.19
C ALA A 312 46.57 10.63 17.33
N GLU A 313 47.09 9.45 17.02
CA GLU A 313 47.53 8.40 17.96
C GLU A 313 48.41 8.93 19.10
N ASP A 314 48.10 8.53 20.34
CA ASP A 314 49.08 8.04 21.32
C ASP A 314 48.35 7.52 22.56
N GLN A 315 48.78 6.35 23.08
CA GLN A 315 48.42 5.68 24.36
C GLN A 315 47.55 4.41 24.28
N LYS A 316 48.19 3.25 24.03
CA LYS A 316 47.92 2.01 24.80
C LYS A 316 48.86 0.87 24.40
N ARG A 317 50.00 0.75 25.10
CA ARG A 317 50.95 -0.34 24.88
C ARG A 317 51.57 -0.93 26.17
N LEU A 318 50.88 -0.85 27.31
CA LEU A 318 51.45 -1.27 28.61
C LEU A 318 50.59 -2.26 29.43
N ALA A 319 49.61 -2.97 28.84
CA ALA A 319 48.64 -3.74 29.63
C ALA A 319 48.53 -5.25 29.34
N GLN A 320 49.43 -5.87 28.56
CA GLN A 320 49.25 -7.27 28.12
C GLN A 320 50.38 -8.25 28.47
N ILE A 321 51.31 -7.89 29.36
CA ILE A 321 52.42 -8.79 29.73
C ILE A 321 52.21 -9.46 31.12
N ASP A 322 51.27 -8.98 31.94
CA ASP A 322 51.11 -9.43 33.34
C ASP A 322 50.28 -10.73 33.53
N LEU A 323 49.51 -11.13 32.51
CA LEU A 323 48.52 -12.21 32.65
C LEU A 323 49.11 -13.63 32.58
N LEU A 324 50.31 -13.78 32.01
CA LEU A 324 50.86 -15.10 31.68
C LEU A 324 51.74 -15.72 32.78
N ASP A 325 52.18 -14.93 33.76
CA ASP A 325 52.99 -15.42 34.88
C ASP A 325 52.14 -16.10 35.98
N GLN A 326 50.85 -15.76 36.08
CA GLN A 326 49.95 -16.35 37.07
C GLN A 326 49.65 -17.85 36.84
N LEU A 327 49.62 -18.30 35.58
CA LEU A 327 49.16 -19.65 35.25
C LEU A 327 50.20 -20.75 35.52
N ILE A 328 51.46 -20.39 35.73
CA ILE A 328 52.55 -21.35 35.95
C ILE A 328 52.72 -21.67 37.45
N ALA A 329 52.43 -20.71 38.34
CA ALA A 329 52.53 -20.89 39.78
C ALA A 329 51.48 -21.88 40.34
N ASP A 330 50.31 -21.97 39.71
CA ASP A 330 49.19 -22.78 40.20
C ASP A 330 49.36 -24.29 39.96
N ALA A 331 50.07 -24.68 38.90
CA ALA A 331 50.30 -26.09 38.57
C ALA A 331 51.28 -26.77 39.54
N GLN A 332 52.28 -26.04 40.03
CA GLN A 332 53.31 -26.58 40.93
C GLN A 332 52.78 -26.82 42.35
N LYS A 333 51.75 -26.08 42.78
CA LYS A 333 51.18 -26.17 44.12
C LYS A 333 50.35 -27.45 44.34
N ARG A 334 49.74 -27.99 43.28
CA ARG A 334 48.80 -29.13 43.33
C ARG A 334 49.46 -30.51 43.47
N ILE A 335 50.73 -30.66 43.07
CA ILE A 335 51.45 -31.94 43.14
C ILE A 335 51.90 -32.26 44.57
N THR A 336 52.10 -31.24 45.40
CA THR A 336 52.51 -31.39 46.81
C THR A 336 51.41 -31.87 47.77
N THR A 337 50.18 -32.10 47.30
CA THR A 337 49.01 -32.30 48.18
C THR A 337 48.34 -33.67 48.09
N ILE A 338 48.78 -34.59 47.23
CA ILE A 338 48.17 -35.93 47.11
C ILE A 338 48.97 -36.95 47.94
N SER A 339 48.38 -37.41 49.05
CA SER A 339 48.90 -38.46 49.92
C SER A 339 48.49 -39.85 49.41
N GLY A 340 49.46 -40.69 49.07
CA GLY A 340 49.25 -42.13 48.85
C GLY A 340 50.27 -42.76 47.89
N SER A 341 50.67 -44.01 48.16
CA SER A 341 51.56 -44.78 47.28
C SER A 341 50.79 -45.39 46.08
N ARG A 342 51.49 -45.69 44.98
CA ARG A 342 50.90 -46.22 43.73
C ARG A 342 50.09 -47.51 43.93
N ASP A 343 50.46 -48.35 44.88
CA ASP A 343 49.80 -49.64 45.14
C ASP A 343 48.48 -49.48 45.93
N GLU A 344 48.37 -48.46 46.80
CA GLU A 344 47.14 -48.15 47.53
C GLU A 344 46.05 -47.61 46.59
N LEU A 345 46.44 -46.82 45.58
CA LEU A 345 45.54 -46.29 44.56
C LEU A 345 44.98 -47.38 43.64
N SER A 346 45.76 -48.43 43.34
CA SER A 346 45.30 -49.57 42.52
C SER A 346 44.28 -50.45 43.25
N GLY A 347 44.48 -50.73 44.55
CA GLY A 347 43.49 -51.47 45.34
C GLY A 347 42.17 -50.72 45.57
N GLN A 348 42.22 -49.39 45.56
CA GLN A 348 41.03 -48.53 45.62
C GLN A 348 40.24 -48.52 44.30
N GLU A 349 40.91 -48.65 43.15
CA GLU A 349 40.30 -48.74 41.82
C GLU A 349 39.39 -49.98 41.70
N GLU A 350 39.84 -51.16 42.14
CA GLU A 350 39.05 -52.40 42.01
C GLU A 350 37.74 -52.36 42.84
N ARG A 351 37.78 -51.76 44.03
CA ARG A 351 36.59 -51.58 44.88
C ARG A 351 35.59 -50.59 44.28
N LEU A 352 36.09 -49.52 43.64
CA LEU A 352 35.26 -48.54 42.95
C LEU A 352 34.57 -49.16 41.73
N THR A 353 35.25 -50.01 40.96
CA THR A 353 34.66 -50.71 39.81
C THR A 353 33.46 -51.57 40.20
N ARG A 354 33.57 -52.41 41.25
CA ARG A 354 32.44 -53.24 41.70
C ARG A 354 31.25 -52.42 42.22
N ALA A 355 31.52 -51.30 42.88
CA ALA A 355 30.47 -50.37 43.33
C ALA A 355 29.77 -49.67 42.16
N MET A 356 30.52 -49.37 41.08
CA MET A 356 29.97 -48.80 39.85
C MET A 356 29.06 -49.78 39.12
N ASP A 357 29.40 -51.07 39.04
CA ASP A 357 28.59 -52.09 38.35
C ASP A 357 27.20 -52.25 39.00
N ASN A 358 27.15 -52.38 40.33
CA ASN A 358 25.87 -52.48 41.06
C ASN A 358 25.00 -51.22 40.91
N ARG A 359 25.63 -50.04 40.84
CA ARG A 359 24.90 -48.78 40.66
C ARG A 359 24.43 -48.59 39.22
N ALA A 360 25.13 -49.18 38.24
CA ALA A 360 24.74 -49.18 36.84
C ALA A 360 23.42 -49.95 36.61
N GLU A 361 23.19 -51.07 37.31
CA GLU A 361 21.94 -51.84 37.19
C GLU A 361 20.71 -51.06 37.72
N GLN A 362 20.85 -50.41 38.89
CA GLN A 362 19.79 -49.55 39.44
C GLN A 362 19.48 -48.34 38.56
N LEU A 363 20.53 -47.78 37.93
CA LEU A 363 20.39 -46.71 36.96
C LEU A 363 19.60 -47.19 35.72
N ALA A 364 19.92 -48.38 35.19
CA ALA A 364 19.25 -48.95 34.03
C ALA A 364 17.74 -49.16 34.24
N PHE A 365 17.33 -49.68 35.40
CA PHE A 365 15.92 -49.86 35.75
C PHE A 365 15.16 -48.51 35.81
N THR A 366 15.78 -47.51 36.43
CA THR A 366 15.20 -46.15 36.55
C THR A 366 15.08 -45.47 35.19
N GLU A 367 16.07 -45.68 34.30
CA GLU A 367 16.06 -45.20 32.93
C GLU A 367 14.96 -45.85 32.08
N GLU A 368 14.69 -47.15 32.26
CA GLU A 368 13.59 -47.84 31.59
C GLU A 368 12.21 -47.29 32.01
N LYS A 369 11.99 -47.10 33.32
CA LYS A 369 10.76 -46.49 33.85
C LYS A 369 10.58 -45.06 33.29
N PHE A 370 11.65 -44.26 33.27
CA PHE A 370 11.64 -42.94 32.66
C PHE A 370 11.29 -42.99 31.18
N LYS A 371 11.85 -43.94 30.42
CA LYS A 371 11.57 -44.12 28.99
C LYS A 371 10.11 -44.49 28.74
N ALA A 372 9.52 -45.37 29.55
CA ALA A 372 8.12 -45.78 29.42
C ALA A 372 7.15 -44.61 29.64
N ILE A 373 7.30 -43.87 30.74
CA ILE A 373 6.44 -42.72 31.07
C ILE A 373 6.64 -41.59 30.05
N SER A 374 7.90 -41.33 29.65
CA SER A 374 8.21 -40.35 28.60
C SER A 374 7.63 -40.73 27.23
N SER A 375 7.56 -42.02 26.91
CA SER A 375 6.91 -42.51 25.68
C SER A 375 5.40 -42.27 25.71
N ARG A 376 4.73 -42.62 26.83
CA ARG A 376 3.30 -42.38 27.03
C ARG A 376 2.97 -40.88 26.99
N ARG A 377 3.80 -40.04 27.61
CA ARG A 377 3.67 -38.58 27.55
C ARG A 377 3.74 -38.09 26.11
N ARG A 378 4.75 -38.53 25.33
CA ARG A 378 4.89 -38.18 23.91
C ARG A 378 3.66 -38.59 23.09
N ALA A 379 3.12 -39.78 23.31
CA ALA A 379 1.92 -40.24 22.61
C ALA A 379 0.69 -39.37 22.92
N ILE A 380 0.51 -38.95 24.18
CA ILE A 380 -0.59 -38.04 24.56
C ILE A 380 -0.38 -36.64 23.96
N ILE A 381 0.86 -36.12 23.95
CA ILE A 381 1.18 -34.85 23.29
C ILE A 381 0.82 -34.90 21.81
N GLN A 382 1.27 -35.94 21.09
CA GLN A 382 0.97 -36.11 19.67
C GLN A 382 -0.54 -36.23 19.42
N LYS A 383 -1.28 -36.96 20.28
CA LYS A 383 -2.73 -37.06 20.15
C LYS A 383 -3.44 -35.73 20.41
N LEU A 384 -2.97 -34.96 21.40
CA LEU A 384 -3.48 -33.62 21.70
C LEU A 384 -3.23 -32.68 20.52
N GLU A 385 -2.05 -32.72 19.92
CA GLU A 385 -1.68 -31.95 18.72
C GLU A 385 -2.65 -32.26 17.57
N ILE A 386 -2.75 -33.53 17.14
CA ILE A 386 -3.68 -33.94 16.07
C ILE A 386 -5.14 -33.54 16.36
N THR A 387 -5.58 -33.69 17.62
CA THR A 387 -6.95 -33.35 18.02
C THR A 387 -7.19 -31.84 17.99
N ASN A 388 -6.20 -31.05 18.37
CA ASN A 388 -6.26 -29.59 18.36
C ASN A 388 -6.15 -29.05 16.92
N ASP A 389 -5.35 -29.68 16.07
CA ASP A 389 -5.26 -29.37 14.65
C ASP A 389 -6.60 -29.61 13.96
N ARG A 390 -7.24 -30.77 14.21
CA ARG A 390 -8.59 -31.06 13.70
C ARG A 390 -9.63 -30.06 14.21
N TYR A 391 -9.56 -29.66 15.48
CA TYR A 391 -10.45 -28.64 16.03
C TYR A 391 -10.28 -27.29 15.32
N THR A 392 -9.04 -26.90 15.04
CA THR A 392 -8.69 -25.65 14.34
C THR A 392 -9.14 -25.69 12.88
N GLU A 393 -8.96 -26.82 12.21
CA GLU A 393 -9.47 -27.08 10.86
C GLU A 393 -11.00 -26.93 10.81
N ILE A 394 -11.72 -27.57 11.74
CA ILE A 394 -13.19 -27.48 11.82
C ILE A 394 -13.63 -26.03 12.08
N ALA A 395 -12.97 -25.30 12.98
CA ALA A 395 -13.27 -23.90 13.22
C ALA A 395 -13.14 -23.06 11.93
N THR A 396 -12.03 -23.25 11.20
CA THR A 396 -11.79 -22.57 9.91
C THR A 396 -12.85 -22.92 8.87
N LEU A 397 -13.25 -24.20 8.77
CA LEU A 397 -14.31 -24.63 7.85
C LEU A 397 -15.67 -24.03 8.23
N LEU A 398 -15.99 -23.98 9.52
CA LEU A 398 -17.23 -23.37 10.01
C LEU A 398 -17.29 -21.89 9.67
N ASP A 399 -16.19 -21.14 9.84
CA ASP A 399 -16.12 -19.73 9.46
C ASP A 399 -16.38 -19.54 7.95
N ARG A 400 -15.72 -20.33 7.10
CA ARG A 400 -15.93 -20.31 5.65
C ARG A 400 -17.37 -20.68 5.25
N PHE A 401 -17.96 -21.68 5.88
CA PHE A 401 -19.33 -22.10 5.58
C PHE A 401 -20.39 -21.14 6.11
N ASN A 402 -20.16 -20.46 7.23
CA ASN A 402 -21.02 -19.38 7.68
C ASN A 402 -20.97 -18.20 6.70
N LEU A 403 -19.78 -17.81 6.23
CA LEU A 403 -19.65 -16.77 5.20
C LEU A 403 -20.38 -17.17 3.89
N LEU A 404 -20.24 -18.43 3.45
CA LEU A 404 -20.97 -18.93 2.28
C LEU A 404 -22.50 -18.90 2.48
N ARG A 405 -22.98 -19.20 3.69
CA ARG A 405 -24.41 -19.11 4.02
C ARG A 405 -24.90 -17.67 3.89
N ASP A 406 -24.13 -16.71 4.40
CA ASP A 406 -24.48 -15.29 4.35
C ASP A 406 -24.50 -14.79 2.89
N HIS A 407 -23.57 -15.25 2.05
CA HIS A 407 -23.60 -15.04 0.59
C HIS A 407 -24.90 -15.57 -0.04
N TYR A 408 -25.30 -16.80 0.26
CA TYR A 408 -26.55 -17.34 -0.29
C TYR A 408 -27.79 -16.57 0.16
N VAL A 409 -27.83 -16.07 1.40
CA VAL A 409 -28.95 -15.24 1.88
C VAL A 409 -29.00 -13.93 1.09
N SER A 410 -27.87 -13.24 0.95
CA SER A 410 -27.79 -12.00 0.18
C SER A 410 -28.14 -12.20 -1.30
N ASP A 411 -27.60 -13.25 -1.93
CA ASP A 411 -27.91 -13.58 -3.33
C ASP A 411 -29.40 -13.89 -3.54
N TYR A 412 -30.04 -14.58 -2.59
CA TYR A 412 -31.47 -14.86 -2.67
C TYR A 412 -32.31 -13.58 -2.60
N GLU A 413 -32.01 -12.68 -1.66
CA GLU A 413 -32.69 -11.39 -1.54
C GLU A 413 -32.47 -10.51 -2.77
N ARG A 414 -31.27 -10.55 -3.35
CA ARG A 414 -30.92 -9.86 -4.60
C ARG A 414 -31.73 -10.38 -5.78
N LEU A 415 -31.83 -11.70 -5.96
CA LEU A 415 -32.65 -12.31 -7.02
C LEU A 415 -34.15 -12.01 -6.83
N LEU A 416 -34.62 -11.97 -5.59
CA LEU A 416 -35.98 -11.57 -5.26
C LEU A 416 -36.24 -10.11 -5.71
N GLY A 417 -35.29 -9.20 -5.48
CA GLY A 417 -35.33 -7.84 -5.98
C GLY A 417 -35.35 -7.76 -7.51
N ILE A 418 -34.52 -8.56 -8.20
CA ILE A 418 -34.53 -8.64 -9.68
C ILE A 418 -35.89 -9.11 -10.21
N ARG A 419 -36.50 -10.11 -9.57
CA ARG A 419 -37.83 -10.61 -9.95
C ARG A 419 -38.91 -9.54 -9.75
N GLU A 420 -38.89 -8.81 -8.64
CA GLU A 420 -39.81 -7.70 -8.35
C GLU A 420 -39.64 -6.58 -9.39
N ALA A 421 -38.40 -6.12 -9.61
CA ALA A 421 -38.10 -5.08 -10.57
C ALA A 421 -38.51 -5.45 -12.00
N GLY A 422 -38.24 -6.69 -12.43
CA GLY A 422 -38.66 -7.17 -13.76
C GLY A 422 -40.18 -7.19 -13.92
N SER A 423 -40.91 -7.52 -12.85
CA SER A 423 -42.38 -7.51 -12.84
C SER A 423 -42.93 -6.10 -13.04
N PHE A 424 -42.44 -5.11 -12.27
CA PHE A 424 -42.86 -3.71 -12.42
C PHE A 424 -42.38 -3.09 -13.73
N PHE A 425 -41.16 -3.41 -14.17
CA PHE A 425 -40.62 -2.92 -15.44
C PHE A 425 -41.52 -3.35 -16.60
N SER A 426 -42.02 -4.59 -16.59
CA SER A 426 -42.90 -5.11 -17.65
C SER A 426 -44.24 -4.36 -17.82
N VAL A 427 -44.70 -3.65 -16.77
CA VAL A 427 -45.95 -2.88 -16.77
C VAL A 427 -45.79 -1.48 -17.37
N LEU A 428 -44.57 -0.92 -17.36
CA LEU A 428 -44.29 0.41 -17.90
C LEU A 428 -44.43 0.43 -19.42
N GLN A 429 -45.04 1.49 -19.95
CA GLN A 429 -45.19 1.69 -21.39
C GLN A 429 -43.81 1.91 -22.05
N GLN A 430 -43.66 1.39 -23.26
CA GLN A 430 -42.44 1.60 -24.03
C GLN A 430 -42.47 2.98 -24.68
N GLU A 431 -41.43 3.77 -24.45
CA GLU A 431 -41.25 5.08 -25.06
C GLU A 431 -40.57 4.97 -26.43
N VAL A 432 -40.47 6.10 -27.14
CA VAL A 432 -39.70 6.18 -28.39
C VAL A 432 -38.23 5.81 -28.14
N CYS A 433 -37.58 5.22 -29.14
CA CYS A 433 -36.18 4.83 -29.02
C CYS A 433 -35.30 6.05 -28.70
N PRO A 434 -34.51 6.02 -27.61
CA PRO A 434 -33.65 7.14 -27.27
C PRO A 434 -32.50 7.35 -28.26
N THR A 435 -32.14 6.32 -29.03
CA THR A 435 -31.04 6.37 -29.99
C THR A 435 -31.47 6.91 -31.36
N CYS A 436 -32.64 6.49 -31.87
CA CYS A 436 -33.07 6.82 -33.22
C CYS A 436 -34.43 7.53 -33.32
N GLY A 437 -35.13 7.72 -32.19
CA GLY A 437 -36.44 8.40 -32.13
C GLY A 437 -37.60 7.60 -32.73
N ALA A 438 -37.39 6.36 -33.16
CA ALA A 438 -38.44 5.51 -33.72
C ALA A 438 -39.47 5.11 -32.64
N SER A 439 -40.75 5.04 -33.01
CA SER A 439 -41.77 4.49 -32.11
C SER A 439 -41.60 2.98 -31.95
N PRO A 440 -42.07 2.39 -30.84
CA PRO A 440 -42.00 0.95 -30.60
C PRO A 440 -42.53 0.09 -31.75
N ASP A 441 -43.57 0.56 -32.45
CA ASP A 441 -44.21 -0.11 -33.59
C ASP A 441 -43.29 -0.29 -34.81
N HIS A 442 -42.19 0.47 -34.85
CA HIS A 442 -41.17 0.41 -35.91
C HIS A 442 -39.95 -0.42 -35.54
N HIS A 443 -39.92 -1.00 -34.34
CA HIS A 443 -38.87 -1.93 -33.92
C HIS A 443 -39.20 -3.34 -34.40
N ASP A 444 -38.18 -4.09 -34.81
CA ASP A 444 -38.34 -5.52 -35.07
C ASP A 444 -38.62 -6.23 -33.72
N PRO A 445 -39.82 -6.80 -33.49
CA PRO A 445 -40.15 -7.46 -32.24
C PRO A 445 -39.35 -8.74 -32.01
N THR A 446 -38.65 -9.23 -33.04
CA THR A 446 -37.75 -10.39 -32.97
C THR A 446 -36.29 -10.00 -32.77
N ALA A 447 -35.93 -8.73 -33.03
CA ALA A 447 -34.63 -8.19 -32.69
C ALA A 447 -34.62 -7.77 -31.22
N VAL A 448 -33.74 -8.39 -30.41
CA VAL A 448 -33.60 -8.05 -28.99
C VAL A 448 -33.01 -6.65 -28.86
N CYS A 449 -33.86 -5.65 -28.72
CA CYS A 449 -33.47 -4.30 -28.34
C CYS A 449 -33.17 -4.31 -26.82
N HIS A 450 -31.89 -4.25 -26.47
CA HIS A 450 -31.36 -4.04 -25.12
C HIS A 450 -31.95 -4.92 -23.99
N GLY A 451 -31.85 -6.24 -24.12
CA GLY A 451 -31.98 -7.18 -23.00
C GLY A 451 -33.40 -7.70 -22.77
N ASP A 452 -33.55 -9.02 -22.86
CA ASP A 452 -34.82 -9.69 -22.57
C ASP A 452 -35.04 -9.80 -21.05
N VAL A 453 -35.87 -8.89 -20.52
CA VAL A 453 -36.25 -8.84 -19.10
C VAL A 453 -36.94 -10.13 -18.67
N ALA A 454 -37.76 -10.75 -19.53
CA ALA A 454 -38.45 -12.00 -19.18
C ALA A 454 -37.47 -13.17 -19.03
N VAL A 455 -36.47 -13.25 -19.91
CA VAL A 455 -35.37 -14.23 -19.78
C VAL A 455 -34.56 -13.98 -18.51
N THR A 456 -34.31 -12.73 -18.16
CA THR A 456 -33.58 -12.37 -16.93
C THR A 456 -34.35 -12.79 -15.67
N VAL A 457 -35.66 -12.55 -15.63
CA VAL A 457 -36.53 -12.97 -14.52
C VAL A 457 -36.60 -14.50 -14.42
N ALA A 458 -36.77 -15.21 -15.53
CA ALA A 458 -36.77 -16.68 -15.54
C ALA A 458 -35.43 -17.27 -15.09
N ALA A 459 -34.31 -16.66 -15.49
CA ALA A 459 -32.98 -17.05 -15.02
C ALA A 459 -32.83 -16.83 -13.50
N ALA A 460 -33.37 -15.72 -12.98
CA ALA A 460 -33.35 -15.43 -11.55
C ALA A 460 -34.15 -16.46 -10.74
N GLU A 461 -35.37 -16.81 -11.17
CA GLU A 461 -36.20 -17.84 -10.52
C GLU A 461 -35.53 -19.21 -10.50
N ALA A 462 -34.89 -19.61 -11.62
CA ALA A 462 -34.16 -20.87 -11.70
C ALA A 462 -32.93 -20.89 -10.77
N GLU A 463 -32.24 -19.75 -10.60
CA GLU A 463 -31.11 -19.65 -9.68
C GLU A 463 -31.55 -19.64 -8.21
N MET A 464 -32.67 -19.00 -7.88
CA MET A 464 -33.26 -19.04 -6.52
C MET A 464 -33.50 -20.49 -6.06
N GLN A 465 -34.08 -21.34 -6.92
CA GLN A 465 -34.32 -22.76 -6.61
C GLN A 465 -33.02 -23.52 -6.33
N LYS A 466 -31.93 -23.20 -7.05
CA LYS A 466 -30.62 -23.83 -6.79
C LYS A 466 -30.02 -23.37 -5.47
N ILE A 467 -30.15 -22.08 -5.15
CA ILE A 467 -29.65 -21.50 -3.90
C ILE A 467 -30.37 -22.14 -2.70
N GLU A 468 -31.69 -22.30 -2.76
CA GLU A 468 -32.48 -22.96 -1.69
C GLU A 468 -31.99 -24.39 -1.44
N SER A 469 -31.75 -25.18 -2.50
CA SER A 469 -31.19 -26.53 -2.38
C SER A 469 -29.80 -26.53 -1.74
N ARG A 470 -28.91 -25.63 -2.19
CA ARG A 470 -27.53 -25.51 -1.67
C ARG A 470 -27.50 -25.05 -0.21
N GLN A 471 -28.39 -24.15 0.21
CA GLN A 471 -28.51 -23.70 1.59
C GLN A 471 -28.92 -24.85 2.53
N SER A 472 -29.84 -25.72 2.08
CA SER A 472 -30.25 -26.90 2.85
C SER A 472 -29.09 -27.89 3.07
N GLU A 473 -28.32 -28.16 2.01
CA GLU A 473 -27.12 -29.00 2.10
C GLU A 473 -26.07 -28.39 3.03
N LEU A 474 -25.76 -27.11 2.85
CA LEU A 474 -24.79 -26.37 3.67
C LEU A 474 -25.16 -26.38 5.16
N THR A 475 -26.44 -26.18 5.48
CA THR A 475 -26.95 -26.23 6.86
C THR A 475 -26.71 -27.59 7.51
N THR A 476 -26.90 -28.67 6.75
CA THR A 476 -26.63 -30.04 7.21
C THR A 476 -25.14 -30.25 7.50
N THR A 477 -24.26 -29.74 6.63
CA THR A 477 -22.80 -29.83 6.82
C THR A 477 -22.33 -29.02 8.03
N ILE A 478 -22.83 -27.79 8.22
CA ILE A 478 -22.53 -26.95 9.38
C ILE A 478 -22.96 -27.65 10.68
N ALA A 479 -24.13 -28.28 10.69
CA ALA A 479 -24.61 -29.02 11.86
C ALA A 479 -23.69 -30.21 12.21
N ALA A 480 -23.24 -30.97 11.21
CA ALA A 480 -22.32 -32.09 11.40
C ALA A 480 -20.96 -31.65 11.98
N LEU A 481 -20.38 -30.58 11.43
CA LEU A 481 -19.10 -30.03 11.92
C LEU A 481 -19.20 -29.48 13.34
N ASN A 482 -20.30 -28.80 13.68
CA ASN A 482 -20.54 -28.32 15.04
C ASN A 482 -20.63 -29.49 16.05
N ALA A 483 -21.29 -30.59 15.68
CA ALA A 483 -21.35 -31.79 16.51
C ALA A 483 -19.96 -32.41 16.72
N GLU A 484 -19.13 -32.46 15.67
CA GLU A 484 -17.74 -32.93 15.75
C GLU A 484 -16.88 -32.03 16.66
N ALA A 485 -16.94 -30.70 16.47
CA ALA A 485 -16.23 -29.74 17.31
C ALA A 485 -16.61 -29.86 18.79
N GLN A 486 -17.90 -30.05 19.08
CA GLN A 486 -18.39 -30.25 20.44
C GLN A 486 -17.85 -31.54 21.06
N SER A 487 -17.79 -32.63 20.29
CA SER A 487 -17.20 -33.91 20.71
C SER A 487 -15.72 -33.76 21.06
N ILE A 488 -14.94 -33.11 20.19
CA ILE A 488 -13.52 -32.82 20.42
C ILE A 488 -13.33 -31.99 21.69
N ARG A 489 -14.08 -30.89 21.82
CA ARG A 489 -14.02 -30.00 22.99
C ARG A 489 -14.29 -30.71 24.32
N LYS A 490 -15.19 -31.71 24.33
CA LYS A 490 -15.46 -32.56 25.50
C LYS A 490 -14.31 -33.52 25.81
N SER A 491 -13.52 -33.94 24.82
CA SER A 491 -12.42 -34.90 24.98
C SER A 491 -11.10 -34.26 25.46
N LEU A 492 -10.85 -33.00 25.11
CA LEU A 492 -9.59 -32.29 25.41
C LEU A 492 -9.24 -32.21 26.91
N PRO A 493 -10.18 -31.92 27.84
CA PRO A 493 -9.87 -31.83 29.27
C PRO A 493 -9.27 -33.12 29.83
N ASN A 494 -9.83 -34.28 29.45
CA ASN A 494 -9.34 -35.57 29.92
C ASN A 494 -7.90 -35.83 29.46
N MET A 495 -7.59 -35.51 28.19
CA MET A 495 -6.23 -35.67 27.67
C MET A 495 -5.23 -34.70 28.33
N ARG A 496 -5.64 -33.45 28.60
CA ARG A 496 -4.81 -32.46 29.32
C ARG A 496 -4.54 -32.89 30.77
N ASN A 497 -5.54 -33.43 31.46
CA ASN A 497 -5.38 -33.95 32.81
C ASN A 497 -4.39 -35.12 32.83
N SER A 498 -4.53 -36.10 31.93
CA SER A 498 -3.56 -37.21 31.82
C SER A 498 -2.15 -36.73 31.48
N LEU A 499 -2.00 -35.69 30.66
CA LEU A 499 -0.69 -35.08 30.37
C LEU A 499 -0.07 -34.43 31.61
N SER A 500 -0.89 -33.71 32.40
CA SER A 500 -0.47 -33.08 33.65
C SER A 500 0.00 -34.12 34.66
N GLU A 501 -0.78 -35.18 34.87
CA GLU A 501 -0.45 -36.29 35.78
C GLU A 501 0.90 -36.94 35.42
N LEU A 502 1.12 -37.27 34.14
CA LEU A 502 2.39 -37.85 33.69
C LEU A 502 3.56 -36.87 33.80
N SER A 503 3.32 -35.58 33.60
CA SER A 503 4.37 -34.55 33.71
C SER A 503 4.80 -34.35 35.17
N ILE A 504 3.83 -34.30 36.08
CA ILE A 504 4.06 -34.25 37.53
C ILE A 504 4.82 -35.51 37.97
N GLU A 505 4.44 -36.70 37.51
CA GLU A 505 5.15 -37.95 37.84
C GLU A 505 6.62 -37.90 37.38
N ILE A 506 6.88 -37.41 36.16
CA ILE A 506 8.24 -37.23 35.64
C ILE A 506 9.03 -36.23 36.48
N GLU A 507 8.46 -35.08 36.80
CA GLU A 507 9.19 -33.97 37.46
C GLU A 507 9.43 -34.22 38.95
N THR A 508 8.46 -34.82 39.64
CA THR A 508 8.49 -34.95 41.11
C THR A 508 9.05 -36.28 41.59
N VAL A 509 8.87 -37.36 40.81
CA VAL A 509 9.26 -38.71 41.22
C VAL A 509 10.44 -39.22 40.39
N VAL A 510 10.28 -39.28 39.07
CA VAL A 510 11.22 -40.03 38.21
C VAL A 510 12.51 -39.24 37.92
N SER A 511 12.43 -37.95 37.62
CA SER A 511 13.60 -37.12 37.32
C SER A 511 14.51 -36.88 38.52
N PRO A 512 13.99 -36.59 39.74
CA PRO A 512 14.82 -36.44 40.93
C PRO A 512 15.53 -37.74 41.30
N ASP A 513 14.85 -38.88 41.19
CA ASP A 513 15.47 -40.19 41.40
C ASP A 513 16.55 -40.47 40.36
N LEU A 514 16.28 -40.26 39.07
CA LEU A 514 17.28 -40.40 38.00
C LEU A 514 18.51 -39.49 38.21
N ARG A 515 18.30 -38.23 38.62
CA ARG A 515 19.39 -37.30 38.97
C ARG A 515 20.20 -37.81 40.15
N ARG A 516 19.54 -38.32 41.19
CA ARG A 516 20.22 -38.90 42.36
C ARG A 516 21.05 -40.11 41.96
N GLN A 517 20.49 -41.03 41.17
CA GLN A 517 21.20 -42.22 40.69
C GLN A 517 22.41 -41.83 39.83
N ARG A 518 22.24 -40.87 38.89
CA ARG A 518 23.34 -40.35 38.06
C ARG A 518 24.40 -39.61 38.85
N ALA A 519 24.03 -38.84 39.88
CA ALA A 519 24.97 -38.15 40.75
C ALA A 519 25.81 -39.16 41.56
N THR A 520 25.18 -40.18 42.15
CA THR A 520 25.91 -41.24 42.85
C THR A 520 26.83 -42.01 41.90
N TYR A 521 26.35 -42.35 40.70
CA TYR A 521 27.18 -42.99 39.69
C TYR A 521 28.35 -42.11 39.26
N LYS A 522 28.11 -40.81 39.03
CA LYS A 522 29.13 -39.82 38.70
C LYS A 522 30.15 -39.65 39.82
N GLU A 523 29.74 -39.56 41.08
CA GLU A 523 30.68 -39.47 42.21
C GLU A 523 31.59 -40.70 42.28
N LEU A 524 31.06 -41.89 42.03
CA LEU A 524 31.85 -43.12 41.96
C LEU A 524 32.79 -43.10 40.73
N ALA A 525 32.29 -42.65 39.58
CA ALA A 525 33.06 -42.52 38.35
C ALA A 525 34.17 -41.46 38.45
N ASP A 526 33.90 -40.32 39.09
CA ASP A 526 34.83 -39.21 39.34
C ASP A 526 35.87 -39.61 40.38
N LYS A 527 35.48 -40.34 41.44
CA LYS A 527 36.47 -40.95 42.36
C LYS A 527 37.35 -41.95 41.61
N GLY A 528 36.77 -42.79 40.75
CA GLY A 528 37.52 -43.69 39.89
C GLY A 528 38.38 -42.97 38.85
N ALA A 529 37.93 -41.83 38.34
CA ALA A 529 38.67 -40.98 37.40
C ALA A 529 39.81 -40.24 38.10
N ASN A 530 39.61 -39.70 39.30
CA ASN A 530 40.65 -39.06 40.11
C ASN A 530 41.72 -40.05 40.53
N VAL A 531 41.35 -41.30 40.85
CA VAL A 531 42.32 -42.37 41.09
C VAL A 531 43.11 -42.65 39.80
N ARG A 532 42.45 -42.70 38.63
CA ARG A 532 43.10 -42.85 37.31
C ARG A 532 43.91 -41.62 36.86
N GLU A 533 43.51 -40.41 37.25
CA GLU A 533 44.16 -39.13 36.96
C GLU A 533 45.34 -38.91 37.90
N ALA A 534 45.27 -39.29 39.18
CA ALA A 534 46.43 -39.35 40.05
C ALA A 534 47.48 -40.34 39.48
N LEU A 535 47.02 -41.45 38.88
CA LEU A 535 47.87 -42.36 38.11
C LEU A 535 48.36 -41.75 36.78
N GLY A 536 47.65 -40.77 36.19
CA GLY A 536 47.96 -40.07 34.93
C GLY A 536 48.70 -38.72 35.04
N LEU A 537 48.69 -38.05 36.19
CA LEU A 537 49.49 -36.86 36.51
C LEU A 537 50.98 -37.23 36.64
N PHE A 538 51.27 -38.51 36.89
CA PHE A 538 52.58 -39.10 36.69
C PHE A 538 53.02 -39.11 35.20
N SER A 539 52.10 -39.05 34.22
CA SER A 539 52.42 -39.08 32.78
C SER A 539 52.29 -37.74 32.05
N ASN A 540 51.48 -36.78 32.52
CA ASN A 540 51.22 -35.49 31.84
C ASN A 540 52.19 -34.33 32.16
N LEU A 541 53.20 -34.54 33.02
CA LEU A 541 54.26 -33.55 33.26
C LEU A 541 55.22 -33.38 32.06
N ASN A 542 55.16 -34.29 31.08
CA ASN A 542 55.99 -34.24 29.88
C ASN A 542 55.33 -33.54 28.67
N ASP A 543 54.01 -33.29 28.69
CA ASP A 543 53.27 -32.81 27.50
C ASP A 543 52.88 -31.31 27.55
N LEU A 544 53.06 -30.65 28.71
CA LEU A 544 52.83 -29.21 28.85
C LEU A 544 54.07 -28.35 28.56
N THR A 545 55.25 -28.97 28.42
CA THR A 545 56.50 -28.30 28.03
C THR A 545 56.57 -28.05 26.52
N SER A 546 55.80 -28.78 25.71
CA SER A 546 55.83 -28.78 24.24
C SER A 546 54.82 -27.81 23.59
N ARG A 547 53.83 -27.30 24.32
CA ARG A 547 52.77 -26.41 23.79
C ARG A 547 52.93 -24.91 24.09
N LYS A 548 53.98 -24.51 24.82
CA LYS A 548 54.35 -23.09 25.01
C LYS A 548 55.12 -22.50 23.80
N ALA A 549 55.49 -23.32 22.81
CA ALA A 549 56.38 -22.91 21.73
C ALA A 549 55.71 -22.33 20.47
N ASN A 550 54.36 -22.21 20.37
CA ASN A 550 53.75 -21.99 19.04
C ASN A 550 52.63 -20.96 18.85
N LEU A 551 52.05 -20.27 19.85
CA LEU A 551 50.88 -19.41 19.56
C LEU A 551 50.81 -18.10 20.36
N GLU A 552 51.76 -17.19 20.13
CA GLU A 552 51.57 -15.75 20.38
C GLU A 552 52.25 -14.88 19.30
N ARG A 553 51.68 -14.87 18.09
CA ARG A 553 51.82 -13.76 17.11
C ARG A 553 50.57 -13.70 16.23
N GLN A 554 49.68 -12.74 16.46
CA GLN A 554 49.38 -11.68 15.49
C GLN A 554 48.22 -10.77 15.94
N ASN A 555 48.45 -9.48 15.68
CA ASN A 555 47.66 -8.31 16.02
C ASN A 555 46.32 -8.19 15.28
N GLU A 556 45.35 -7.66 16.02
CA GLU A 556 44.49 -6.51 15.76
C GLU A 556 44.59 -5.79 14.38
N ARG A 557 43.41 -5.46 13.80
CA ARG A 557 42.99 -4.07 13.48
C ARG A 557 41.62 -3.96 12.79
N GLY A 558 40.98 -2.82 13.02
CA GLY A 558 39.96 -2.17 12.16
C GLY A 558 38.53 -2.33 12.69
N ALA A 559 37.64 -1.33 12.69
CA ALA A 559 37.66 0.05 12.23
C ALA A 559 36.51 0.79 12.93
N GLY A 560 36.61 2.11 13.07
CA GLY A 560 35.47 2.96 13.41
C GLY A 560 35.34 4.02 12.33
N ASP A 561 34.11 4.26 11.87
CA ASP A 561 33.77 5.30 10.90
C ASP A 561 33.03 6.45 11.61
N ALA A 562 33.22 7.68 11.14
CA ALA A 562 32.74 8.91 11.77
C ALA A 562 31.67 9.62 10.91
N THR A 563 30.63 10.12 11.57
CA THR A 563 29.47 10.83 11.02
C THR A 563 29.73 12.32 10.73
N SER A 564 29.17 12.81 9.63
CA SER A 564 29.17 14.21 9.18
C SER A 564 27.99 15.03 9.72
N ASN A 565 28.20 16.33 9.97
CA ASN A 565 27.12 17.28 10.28
C ASN A 565 26.16 17.46 9.10
N ASN A 566 24.87 17.18 9.32
CA ASN A 566 23.78 17.40 8.37
C ASN A 566 22.83 18.47 8.95
N ARG A 567 22.52 19.54 8.19
CA ARG A 567 21.53 20.58 8.59
C ARG A 567 20.10 20.04 8.59
N LEU A 568 19.84 18.96 7.83
CA LEU A 568 18.71 18.09 8.08
C LEU A 568 18.92 17.40 9.43
N THR A 569 18.41 18.01 10.49
CA THR A 569 18.27 17.31 11.76
C THR A 569 16.98 16.51 11.74
N ASN A 570 16.95 15.38 12.45
CA ASN A 570 15.73 14.59 12.58
C ASN A 570 14.56 15.43 13.11
N THR A 571 14.82 16.48 13.90
CA THR A 571 13.81 17.41 14.40
C THR A 571 13.14 18.24 13.31
N VAL A 572 13.88 18.65 12.27
CA VAL A 572 13.34 19.46 11.16
C VAL A 572 12.49 18.60 10.21
N VAL A 573 12.91 17.34 9.97
CA VAL A 573 12.23 16.46 9.00
C VAL A 573 11.19 15.54 9.62
N ALA A 574 11.15 15.38 10.95
CA ALA A 574 10.17 14.54 11.61
C ALA A 574 8.72 14.95 11.30
N PRO A 575 8.32 16.25 11.38
CA PRO A 575 6.95 16.65 11.03
C PRO A 575 6.57 16.34 9.57
N PHE A 576 7.52 16.49 8.64
CA PHE A 576 7.33 16.09 7.25
C PHE A 576 7.18 14.57 7.09
N ALA A 577 8.02 13.78 7.77
CA ALA A 577 7.94 12.33 7.73
C ALA A 577 6.63 11.80 8.34
N GLU A 578 6.13 12.42 9.42
CA GLU A 578 4.82 12.15 10.01
C GLU A 578 3.68 12.47 9.02
N ARG A 579 3.79 13.54 8.24
CA ARG A 579 2.84 13.82 7.16
C ARG A 579 2.86 12.71 6.11
N VAL A 580 4.04 12.30 5.64
CA VAL A 580 4.17 11.18 4.70
C VAL A 580 3.58 9.89 5.28
N GLU A 581 3.80 9.62 6.57
CA GLU A 581 3.20 8.48 7.27
C GLU A 581 1.67 8.53 7.22
N SER A 582 1.08 9.68 7.54
CA SER A 582 -0.37 9.89 7.49
C SER A 582 -0.93 9.65 6.09
N VAL A 583 -0.27 10.18 5.05
CA VAL A 583 -0.67 9.96 3.65
C VAL A 583 -0.62 8.48 3.29
N LEU A 584 0.49 7.80 3.60
CA LEU A 584 0.64 6.38 3.27
C LEU A 584 -0.35 5.49 4.04
N ARG A 585 -0.67 5.81 5.30
CA ARG A 585 -1.71 5.12 6.08
C ARG A 585 -3.09 5.31 5.46
N GLN A 586 -3.44 6.54 5.09
CA GLN A 586 -4.74 6.84 4.44
C GLN A 586 -4.86 6.15 3.07
N TRP A 587 -3.76 6.03 2.32
CA TRP A 587 -3.73 5.25 1.09
C TRP A 587 -3.81 3.74 1.33
N GLY A 588 -3.70 3.25 2.57
CA GLY A 588 -3.64 1.81 2.84
C GLY A 588 -2.34 1.17 2.34
N PHE A 589 -1.21 1.88 2.37
CA PHE A 589 0.08 1.27 2.02
C PHE A 589 0.40 0.08 2.97
N PRO A 590 0.91 -1.05 2.45
CA PRO A 590 1.08 -2.26 3.25
C PRO A 590 2.12 -2.08 4.37
N ALA A 591 1.75 -2.49 5.59
CA ALA A 591 2.60 -2.55 6.77
C ALA A 591 3.27 -1.21 7.16
N VAL A 592 2.53 -0.09 7.13
CA VAL A 592 3.02 1.21 7.64
C VAL A 592 2.81 1.30 9.15
N GLU A 593 3.87 1.08 9.92
CA GLU A 593 3.88 1.31 11.38
C GLU A 593 4.51 2.66 11.72
N GLN A 594 5.60 3.01 11.02
CA GLN A 594 6.33 4.26 11.23
C GLN A 594 7.05 4.68 9.95
N VAL A 595 7.03 5.97 9.63
CA VAL A 595 7.89 6.55 8.57
C VAL A 595 8.86 7.52 9.20
N HIS A 596 10.13 7.40 8.85
CA HIS A 596 11.12 8.42 9.17
C HIS A 596 11.94 8.78 7.93
N PHE A 597 12.54 9.96 7.96
CA PHE A 597 13.43 10.42 6.91
C PHE A 597 14.88 10.15 7.32
N ASP A 598 15.61 9.33 6.55
CA ASP A 598 17.04 9.12 6.74
C ASP A 598 17.77 10.34 6.17
N THR A 599 18.35 11.16 7.04
CA THR A 599 19.03 12.39 6.66
C THR A 599 20.30 12.12 5.84
N THR A 600 20.95 10.96 6.03
CA THR A 600 22.16 10.55 5.30
C THR A 600 21.82 10.04 3.90
N ALA A 601 20.86 9.12 3.80
CA ALA A 601 20.37 8.62 2.51
C ALA A 601 19.52 9.67 1.76
N LYS A 602 19.04 10.68 2.49
CA LYS A 602 18.13 11.74 2.03
C LYS A 602 16.84 11.18 1.44
N ASP A 603 16.33 10.10 2.01
CA ASP A 603 15.18 9.38 1.51
C ASP A 603 14.35 8.83 2.68
N LEU A 604 13.14 8.38 2.38
CA LEU A 604 12.22 7.79 3.33
C LEU A 604 12.63 6.37 3.71
N VAL A 605 12.41 6.03 4.97
CA VAL A 605 12.44 4.67 5.49
C VAL A 605 11.07 4.37 6.08
N VAL A 606 10.40 3.37 5.51
CA VAL A 606 9.04 2.97 5.86
C VAL A 606 9.12 1.66 6.63
N SER A 607 8.72 1.66 7.90
CA SER A 607 8.73 0.49 8.80
C SER A 607 10.08 -0.25 8.81
N GLY A 608 11.18 0.52 8.89
CA GLY A 608 12.56 -0.01 8.89
C GLY A 608 13.12 -0.43 7.53
N LYS A 609 12.33 -0.32 6.44
CA LYS A 609 12.76 -0.63 5.07
C LYS A 609 12.98 0.64 4.25
N ALA A 610 14.18 0.80 3.69
CA ALA A 610 14.50 1.93 2.82
C ALA A 610 13.61 1.94 1.57
N ARG A 611 13.13 3.12 1.16
CA ARG A 611 12.26 3.32 -0.03
C ARG A 611 12.81 2.63 -1.28
N THR A 612 14.11 2.76 -1.53
CA THR A 612 14.81 2.20 -2.70
C THR A 612 14.75 0.66 -2.78
N SER A 613 14.55 -0.02 -1.64
CA SER A 613 14.44 -1.49 -1.51
C SER A 613 13.05 -2.03 -1.85
N TYR A 614 12.06 -1.18 -2.11
CA TYR A 614 10.73 -1.61 -2.56
C TYR A 614 10.72 -1.94 -4.07
N GLY A 615 9.72 -2.70 -4.51
CA GLY A 615 9.44 -2.96 -5.93
C GLY A 615 9.08 -1.68 -6.70
N LYS A 616 9.11 -1.71 -8.04
CA LYS A 616 8.86 -0.53 -8.88
C LYS A 616 7.53 0.18 -8.53
N GLY A 617 6.44 -0.58 -8.37
CA GLY A 617 5.13 -0.03 -7.99
C GLY A 617 5.14 0.70 -6.66
N LEU A 618 5.52 0.02 -5.57
CA LEU A 618 5.57 0.65 -4.25
C LEU A 618 6.59 1.81 -4.17
N ARG A 619 7.61 1.84 -5.03
CA ARG A 619 8.49 3.01 -5.18
C ARG A 619 7.79 4.21 -5.82
N ALA A 620 6.96 3.99 -6.84
CA ALA A 620 6.15 5.04 -7.45
C ALA A 620 5.16 5.63 -6.44
N ILE A 621 4.50 4.77 -5.65
CA ILE A 621 3.59 5.20 -4.58
C ILE A 621 4.34 6.05 -3.54
N THR A 622 5.47 5.59 -3.03
CA THR A 622 6.22 6.35 -2.02
C THR A 622 6.84 7.65 -2.55
N GLN A 623 7.20 7.72 -3.84
CA GLN A 623 7.62 8.97 -4.50
C GLN A 623 6.45 9.96 -4.62
N SER A 624 5.27 9.45 -4.98
CA SER A 624 4.03 10.24 -5.06
C SER A 624 3.68 10.80 -3.69
N ALA A 625 3.72 9.94 -2.64
CA ALA A 625 3.48 10.34 -1.26
C ALA A 625 4.46 11.41 -0.80
N PHE A 626 5.75 11.30 -1.13
CA PHE A 626 6.74 12.32 -0.82
C PHE A 626 6.37 13.68 -1.41
N THR A 627 6.04 13.71 -2.70
CA THR A 627 5.76 14.94 -3.47
C THR A 627 4.47 15.62 -2.99
N ILE A 628 3.40 14.83 -2.87
CA ILE A 628 2.10 15.30 -2.38
C ILE A 628 2.17 15.76 -0.92
N SER A 629 2.95 15.08 -0.09
CA SER A 629 3.14 15.47 1.31
C SER A 629 3.95 16.74 1.45
N LEU A 630 4.90 17.01 0.55
CA LEU A 630 5.70 18.24 0.59
C LEU A 630 4.84 19.46 0.29
N MET A 631 4.02 19.40 -0.77
CA MET A 631 3.05 20.44 -1.10
C MET A 631 2.14 20.75 0.08
N GLN A 632 1.53 19.71 0.65
CA GLN A 632 0.60 19.87 1.76
C GLN A 632 1.27 20.33 3.06
N TYR A 633 2.47 19.82 3.35
CA TYR A 633 3.23 20.27 4.52
C TYR A 633 3.51 21.77 4.42
N CYS A 634 3.92 22.24 3.23
CA CYS A 634 4.16 23.66 3.04
C CYS A 634 2.88 24.49 3.19
N ALA A 635 1.78 24.08 2.54
CA ALA A 635 0.50 24.78 2.63
C ALA A 635 -0.04 24.84 4.07
N ASP A 636 -0.06 23.71 4.80
CA ASP A 636 -0.59 23.64 6.17
C ASP A 636 0.25 24.42 7.20
N ASN A 637 1.48 24.82 6.85
CA ASN A 637 2.39 25.58 7.72
C ASN A 637 2.66 27.00 7.21
N ASP A 638 1.87 27.51 6.26
CA ASP A 638 2.07 28.82 5.61
C ASP A 638 3.50 29.01 5.04
N LEU A 639 4.10 27.92 4.55
CA LEU A 639 5.43 27.93 3.93
C LEU A 639 5.32 27.99 2.41
N PRO A 640 6.24 28.70 1.73
CA PRO A 640 6.22 28.82 0.28
C PRO A 640 6.27 27.48 -0.46
N HIS A 641 5.32 27.27 -1.37
CA HIS A 641 5.32 26.17 -2.36
C HIS A 641 4.50 26.60 -3.58
N PRO A 642 4.74 26.07 -4.80
CA PRO A 642 3.93 26.41 -5.98
C PRO A 642 2.45 26.01 -5.94
N GLY A 643 1.95 25.39 -4.86
CA GLY A 643 0.58 24.87 -4.78
C GLY A 643 0.21 23.74 -5.75
N ILE A 644 1.08 23.36 -6.69
CA ILE A 644 0.79 22.35 -7.73
C ILE A 644 1.75 21.15 -7.65
N VAL A 645 1.24 19.96 -7.94
CA VAL A 645 2.00 18.74 -8.23
C VAL A 645 1.54 18.10 -9.53
N VAL A 646 2.48 17.57 -10.31
CA VAL A 646 2.21 16.85 -11.57
C VAL A 646 2.91 15.50 -11.51
N LEU A 647 2.16 14.41 -11.58
CA LEU A 647 2.68 13.05 -11.47
C LEU A 647 2.33 12.24 -12.71
N ASP A 648 3.34 11.67 -13.36
CA ASP A 648 3.16 10.74 -14.49
C ASP A 648 3.33 9.29 -14.03
N SER A 649 2.27 8.51 -14.25
CA SER A 649 2.16 7.07 -13.99
C SER A 649 2.45 6.64 -12.54
N PRO A 650 1.84 7.29 -11.52
CA PRO A 650 2.05 6.94 -10.12
C PRO A 650 1.57 5.53 -9.76
N LEU A 651 0.55 4.99 -10.45
CA LEU A 651 -0.08 3.71 -10.13
C LEU A 651 0.28 2.59 -11.12
N LEU A 652 0.73 2.92 -12.34
CA LEU A 652 1.00 1.96 -13.43
C LEU A 652 1.80 0.70 -13.04
N SER A 653 2.85 0.89 -12.23
CA SER A 653 3.78 -0.19 -11.85
C SER A 653 3.31 -1.00 -10.62
N TYR A 654 2.23 -0.59 -9.97
CA TYR A 654 1.68 -1.26 -8.79
C TYR A 654 0.60 -2.26 -9.21
N ARG A 655 0.64 -3.45 -8.63
CA ARG A 655 -0.39 -4.48 -8.74
C ARG A 655 -0.75 -4.94 -7.34
N GLU A 656 -2.04 -5.04 -7.06
CA GLU A 656 -2.53 -5.62 -5.82
C GLU A 656 -2.11 -7.11 -5.75
N PRO A 657 -1.79 -7.64 -4.56
CA PRO A 657 -1.44 -9.05 -4.40
C PRO A 657 -2.62 -9.97 -4.76
N ASP A 658 -2.42 -10.92 -5.67
CA ASP A 658 -3.47 -11.82 -6.19
C ASP A 658 -3.94 -12.92 -5.21
N SER A 659 -3.58 -12.89 -3.92
CA SER A 659 -3.76 -14.04 -3.00
C SER A 659 -4.46 -13.72 -1.69
N ALA A 660 -5.62 -14.36 -1.49
CA ALA A 660 -6.37 -14.44 -0.23
C ALA A 660 -5.69 -15.27 0.88
N GLU A 661 -4.42 -15.66 0.71
CA GLU A 661 -3.62 -16.42 1.69
C GLU A 661 -2.57 -15.56 2.42
N ASP A 662 -2.31 -14.34 1.93
CA ASP A 662 -1.55 -13.33 2.68
C ASP A 662 -2.55 -12.31 3.24
N ASP A 663 -2.44 -12.01 4.54
CA ASP A 663 -3.21 -11.03 5.35
C ASP A 663 -3.10 -9.57 4.85
N LEU A 664 -2.69 -9.37 3.59
CA LEU A 664 -2.39 -8.10 2.93
C LEU A 664 -3.32 -7.83 1.73
N SER A 665 -4.37 -8.63 1.53
CA SER A 665 -5.33 -8.52 0.42
C SER A 665 -6.41 -7.43 0.61
N ASP A 666 -6.38 -6.70 1.74
CA ASP A 666 -7.41 -5.71 2.09
C ASP A 666 -7.07 -4.25 1.69
N THR A 667 -5.96 -4.00 0.99
CA THR A 667 -5.56 -2.62 0.69
C THR A 667 -6.12 -2.15 -0.65
N ASN A 668 -7.21 -1.39 -0.63
CA ASN A 668 -7.75 -0.63 -1.78
C ASN A 668 -6.89 0.61 -2.08
N LEU A 669 -5.59 0.40 -2.35
CA LEU A 669 -4.61 1.47 -2.40
C LEU A 669 -4.88 2.44 -3.55
N ASN A 670 -5.18 1.91 -4.73
CA ASN A 670 -5.45 2.73 -5.91
C ASN A 670 -6.68 3.61 -5.69
N GLY A 671 -7.76 3.07 -5.11
CA GLY A 671 -8.97 3.82 -4.80
C GLY A 671 -8.71 4.91 -3.76
N ASN A 672 -8.01 4.55 -2.67
CA ASN A 672 -7.70 5.48 -1.58
C ASN A 672 -6.74 6.60 -2.02
N PHE A 673 -5.82 6.32 -2.94
CA PHE A 673 -4.96 7.35 -3.54
C PHE A 673 -5.79 8.46 -4.19
N TYR A 674 -6.78 8.12 -5.02
CA TYR A 674 -7.61 9.14 -5.66
C TYR A 674 -8.59 9.81 -4.67
N ARG A 675 -9.20 9.07 -3.74
CA ARG A 675 -10.06 9.66 -2.69
C ARG A 675 -9.31 10.69 -1.86
N TYR A 676 -8.07 10.39 -1.52
CA TYR A 676 -7.20 11.32 -0.83
C TYR A 676 -6.99 12.62 -1.62
N LEU A 677 -6.76 12.51 -2.94
CA LEU A 677 -6.58 13.67 -3.80
C LEU A 677 -7.88 14.47 -4.04
N LEU A 678 -9.04 13.82 -4.00
CA LEU A 678 -10.34 14.50 -4.07
C LEU A 678 -10.60 15.37 -2.82
N GLY A 679 -9.96 15.07 -1.69
CA GLY A 679 -10.04 15.85 -0.45
C GLY A 679 -9.02 16.99 -0.36
N LEU A 680 -8.30 17.32 -1.44
CA LEU A 680 -7.39 18.47 -1.44
C LEU A 680 -8.18 19.79 -1.31
N GLU A 681 -7.64 20.71 -0.51
CA GLU A 681 -8.17 22.07 -0.39
C GLU A 681 -7.98 22.85 -1.71
N SER A 682 -8.77 23.91 -1.90
CA SER A 682 -8.84 24.65 -3.17
C SER A 682 -7.56 25.42 -3.54
N ASP A 683 -6.64 25.61 -2.58
CA ASP A 683 -5.33 26.23 -2.76
C ASP A 683 -4.25 25.24 -3.27
N ARG A 684 -4.64 23.97 -3.50
CA ARG A 684 -3.75 22.89 -3.93
C ARG A 684 -4.26 22.27 -5.23
N GLN A 685 -3.34 21.94 -6.13
CA GLN A 685 -3.66 21.26 -7.39
C GLN A 685 -2.78 20.03 -7.60
N ALA A 686 -3.42 18.90 -7.95
CA ALA A 686 -2.75 17.69 -8.38
C ALA A 686 -3.17 17.32 -9.80
N ILE A 687 -2.20 17.23 -10.71
CA ILE A 687 -2.39 16.73 -12.08
C ILE A 687 -1.78 15.34 -12.17
N ILE A 688 -2.64 14.33 -12.36
CA ILE A 688 -2.25 12.94 -12.49
C ILE A 688 -2.38 12.51 -13.95
N VAL A 689 -1.31 11.98 -14.51
CA VAL A 689 -1.30 11.38 -15.84
C VAL A 689 -1.11 9.88 -15.67
N GLU A 690 -2.01 9.05 -16.21
CA GLU A 690 -2.00 7.61 -15.93
C GLU A 690 -2.39 6.78 -17.17
N ASN A 691 -1.79 5.60 -17.33
CA ASN A 691 -2.16 4.68 -18.42
C ASN A 691 -3.25 3.68 -18.00
N MET A 692 -3.47 3.52 -16.68
CA MET A 692 -4.54 2.70 -16.14
C MET A 692 -5.87 3.47 -16.02
N ASP A 693 -6.98 2.76 -16.20
CA ASP A 693 -8.30 3.30 -15.84
C ASP A 693 -8.33 3.63 -14.33
N PRO A 694 -8.86 4.79 -13.93
CA PRO A 694 -9.16 5.05 -12.55
C PRO A 694 -10.04 3.92 -11.97
N PRO A 695 -9.84 3.56 -10.69
CA PRO A 695 -10.67 2.58 -10.01
C PRO A 695 -12.15 2.94 -10.11
N SER A 696 -12.99 1.96 -10.42
CA SER A 696 -14.43 2.18 -10.62
C SER A 696 -15.17 2.61 -9.35
N ASP A 697 -14.53 2.56 -8.20
CA ASP A 697 -15.05 2.94 -6.90
C ASP A 697 -14.64 4.37 -6.50
N VAL A 698 -14.11 5.15 -7.45
CA VAL A 698 -13.73 6.56 -7.28
C VAL A 698 -14.53 7.42 -8.24
N GLU A 699 -15.24 8.39 -7.69
CA GLU A 699 -16.03 9.35 -8.45
C GLU A 699 -15.21 10.61 -8.75
N LEU A 700 -14.67 10.70 -9.97
CA LEU A 700 -13.81 11.82 -10.36
C LEU A 700 -14.56 12.96 -11.07
N GLY A 701 -15.79 12.75 -11.52
CA GLY A 701 -16.62 13.77 -12.20
C GLY A 701 -15.91 14.42 -13.40
N ASN A 702 -15.99 15.75 -13.50
CA ASN A 702 -15.39 16.54 -14.58
C ASN A 702 -13.86 16.70 -14.48
N ARG A 703 -13.23 16.13 -13.44
CA ARG A 703 -11.78 16.22 -13.23
C ARG A 703 -11.00 15.27 -14.16
N VAL A 704 -11.67 14.44 -14.96
CA VAL A 704 -11.01 13.45 -15.82
C VAL A 704 -11.07 13.80 -17.28
N VAL A 705 -9.98 13.50 -17.99
CA VAL A 705 -9.94 13.51 -19.45
C VAL A 705 -9.43 12.14 -19.91
N HIS A 706 -10.27 11.41 -20.64
CA HIS A 706 -9.90 10.12 -21.22
C HIS A 706 -9.34 10.31 -22.64
N PHE A 707 -8.14 9.80 -22.90
CA PHE A 707 -7.54 9.68 -24.22
C PHE A 707 -7.75 8.25 -24.75
N SER A 708 -8.66 8.11 -25.70
CA SER A 708 -9.09 6.80 -26.21
C SER A 708 -8.05 6.11 -27.09
N GLY A 709 -7.22 6.89 -27.80
CA GLY A 709 -6.37 6.38 -28.88
C GLY A 709 -7.18 5.85 -30.09
N MET A 710 -8.49 6.13 -30.17
CA MET A 710 -9.37 5.71 -31.26
C MET A 710 -9.97 6.94 -31.95
N ALA A 711 -10.03 6.92 -33.29
CA ALA A 711 -10.47 8.07 -34.08
C ALA A 711 -11.99 8.34 -33.96
N ASP A 712 -12.75 7.32 -33.60
CA ASP A 712 -14.21 7.28 -33.57
C ASP A 712 -14.81 7.24 -32.14
N GLU A 713 -13.97 7.25 -31.10
CA GLU A 713 -14.42 7.19 -29.71
C GLU A 713 -13.79 8.32 -28.87
N GLY A 714 -14.61 9.27 -28.39
CA GLY A 714 -14.15 10.33 -27.48
C GLY A 714 -13.00 11.19 -28.02
N ARG A 715 -12.11 11.63 -27.13
CA ARG A 715 -10.90 12.38 -27.48
C ARG A 715 -9.75 11.41 -27.76
N PHE A 716 -9.17 11.45 -28.97
CA PHE A 716 -8.07 10.56 -29.36
C PHE A 716 -6.84 10.69 -28.45
N GLY A 717 -6.39 11.93 -28.23
CA GLY A 717 -5.20 12.23 -27.44
C GLY A 717 -5.06 13.73 -27.17
N LEU A 718 -3.85 14.16 -26.81
CA LEU A 718 -3.53 15.57 -26.63
C LEU A 718 -3.77 16.35 -27.93
N PHE A 719 -3.19 15.85 -29.02
CA PHE A 719 -3.35 16.39 -30.37
C PHE A 719 -4.56 15.75 -31.07
N PRO A 720 -5.43 16.54 -31.71
CA PRO A 720 -6.50 16.01 -32.56
C PRO A 720 -5.93 15.30 -33.80
N LEU A 721 -6.64 14.30 -34.30
CA LEU A 721 -6.31 13.56 -35.54
C LEU A 721 -6.62 14.37 -36.80
#